data_AF-A0A1A8A850-F1
#
_entry.id   AF-A0A1A8A850-F1
#
_cell.length_a   1.000
_cell.length_b   1.000
_cell.length_c   1.000
_cell.angle_alpha   90.00
_cell.angle_beta   90.00
_cell.angle_gamma   90.00
#
_symmetry.space_group_name_H-M   'P 1'
#
loop_
_entity.id
_entity.type
_entity.pdbx_description
1 polymer ?
#
loop_
_entity_poly.entity_id
_entity_poly.type
_entity_poly.pdbx_seq_one_letter_code
_entity_poly.pdbx_strand_id
1 'polypeptide(L)'
;MASSSSVGDKQLQRIIRDLQDAVFELSKEHQESGEPITDDSSNLHKFFYKLEYLLQFDQKEKTTFLGQRKDYWDYFCDCLIKIKGANDGIRFVKSIPEVKTSLGKGRTFVRYSLVHQRLADSLQQCFINQKVTSDWYYARSPFLKPHITADIINHLYELNQIQFDVAARGYDLDADWPTFARRTLGAASSAHMWKPLSRCSSINSLISNTPHLQAQEGSLNPGLSQSLLSELGDSAGPSSCSVAENLRFELDQSELRQRELSARVRDLDKEAAELKGVVKDLQGQLSSVAARNNSETSNGVNRQIFDLHERLTASETKNMNLLSKLDEALNEKGQQTTSYYDSAWKIQELLEKLKAAEEERLAAKKEAEDKARHAERLSEQLKLREEELRTCEEKLAGVKARASDDKDEALARLEELQSVVGRIQGALTLKEKETGNLRAQLQGVQASLEGRERQAEELRKRLQEEREEVEQRCGLTCEELEGQMLDLRRILKSREKELAASSETIQHLEEQLDKLNAERETPCSEGDDTDPMVCSDQDYKTRCDSLMEINTKLLQTIAVSETSIIELTESRAVLLDQLAASKASEKHLKARIEAASMNVEDKEQKILDENLRLEQSLQKVLLQKEELDARLKKLQQENLGLLDAQTSLKAPLTMTQEMLESTKAEMVEKNLTASQKSQSELLEKLRETEEKLRAQTEICGHLQGRADELENRTREIYYEKGAAELNEKTSSLESKEAPSKLVMAEAQLELNLREVTRLREEVMELRAQLLAGNQEKMKLQALQEVTAASREDLRMLVDQLKAQVEELNRKHVDDILRSQEREEALIRERDGEARARAGLTAEVMSCREEAERLKMSYDAVRVENGESREALHRANTETAELGVHVCMLTAEKEEARLRWEDLSTRLQELEEEATQEAERLNACVEQLRQENQELRCQLQTEEDLLALKRRLQVELSKAQQEVETLRTTSQEGIQVLQLHPSSQTASHDNQLQKATPELQDVKSQLEKEQERFFSLENKLKQMEAENKRCCQQIEEKNIQMAKSANLILQKEDELIHLKENLSRSEESLAAAQQACKEMAENLRRVTQDKQSFDLRTAAELDDLYRTKVNLEERLVELIREKDALWQKSDALEFEQKLRDEETERDFNYCLGCRTQFSWWLRKYNCRLCGRPFCYYCCSNTVSTRQGGSRESCCQDCYSQHSAVVERHPQVEVTHSTPGSPFSRLLQTTRSLAGVAGGKPTHTSTIVLQML
;
A
#
# COMPACT_ATOMS: atom_id res chain seq x y z
N MET A 1 44.16 29.30 -7.58
CA MET A 1 43.70 30.50 -6.86
C MET A 1 42.18 30.50 -6.84
N ALA A 2 41.61 30.63 -5.63
CA ALA A 2 40.21 30.87 -5.26
C ALA A 2 39.13 29.94 -5.84
N SER A 3 38.96 28.75 -5.23
CA SER A 3 37.72 27.96 -5.35
C SER A 3 36.58 28.69 -4.63
N SER A 4 35.54 29.05 -5.37
CA SER A 4 34.30 29.66 -4.87
C SER A 4 33.64 28.74 -3.83
N SER A 5 33.85 28.99 -2.53
CA SER A 5 33.12 28.30 -1.47
C SER A 5 31.63 28.61 -1.64
N SER A 6 30.79 27.59 -1.81
CA SER A 6 29.35 27.79 -1.90
C SER A 6 28.82 28.42 -0.60
N VAL A 7 27.74 29.21 -0.69
CA VAL A 7 27.12 29.85 0.49
C VAL A 7 26.80 28.81 1.58
N GLY A 8 26.44 27.60 1.18
CA GLY A 8 26.15 26.49 2.10
C GLY A 8 27.38 25.93 2.83
N ASP A 9 28.58 25.99 2.25
CA ASP A 9 29.80 25.53 2.95
C ASP A 9 30.20 26.49 4.07
N LYS A 10 30.00 27.80 3.87
CA LYS A 10 30.22 28.81 4.91
C LYS A 10 29.23 28.66 6.06
N GLN A 11 27.98 28.32 5.75
CA GLN A 11 26.95 28.04 6.76
C GLN A 11 27.28 26.77 7.55
N LEU A 12 27.69 25.69 6.89
CA LEU A 12 28.10 24.45 7.55
C LEU A 12 29.26 24.68 8.53
N GLN A 13 30.29 25.41 8.10
CA GLN A 13 31.43 25.77 8.96
C GLN A 13 31.03 26.67 10.15
N ARG A 14 29.97 27.48 10.01
CA ARG A 14 29.40 28.23 11.12
C ARG A 14 28.66 27.32 12.11
N ILE A 15 27.87 26.37 11.63
CA ILE A 15 27.15 25.43 12.51
C ILE A 15 28.11 24.50 13.26
N ILE A 16 29.19 24.04 12.61
CA ILE A 16 30.22 23.24 13.28
C ILE A 16 30.86 24.05 14.42
N ARG A 17 31.24 25.31 14.18
CA ARG A 17 31.75 26.19 15.24
C ARG A 17 30.72 26.45 16.34
N ASP A 18 29.46 26.70 15.98
CA ASP A 18 28.40 26.91 16.97
C ASP A 18 28.18 25.66 17.86
N LEU A 19 28.39 24.45 17.32
CA LEU A 19 28.38 23.19 18.08
C LEU A 19 29.59 23.13 19.02
N GLN A 20 30.80 23.42 18.51
CA GLN A 20 32.03 23.44 19.30
C GLN A 20 31.92 24.44 20.47
N ASP A 21 31.41 25.64 20.20
CA ASP A 21 31.13 26.66 21.22
C ASP A 21 30.11 26.15 22.25
N ALA A 22 29.06 25.45 21.81
CA ALA A 22 28.06 24.90 22.75
C ALA A 22 28.65 23.81 23.66
N VAL A 23 29.53 22.95 23.14
CA VAL A 23 30.27 21.95 23.93
C VAL A 23 31.19 22.61 24.96
N PHE A 24 31.90 23.66 24.54
CA PHE A 24 32.78 24.43 25.43
C PHE A 24 31.97 25.12 26.54
N GLU A 25 30.87 25.79 26.21
CA GLU A 25 30.01 26.44 27.20
C GLU A 25 29.35 25.43 28.14
N LEU A 26 28.96 24.23 27.66
CA LEU A 26 28.49 23.14 28.52
C LEU A 26 29.55 22.67 29.51
N SER A 27 30.80 22.52 29.04
CA SER A 27 31.92 22.13 29.89
C SER A 27 32.18 23.18 30.97
N LYS A 28 32.11 24.45 30.59
CA LYS A 28 32.25 25.58 31.49
C LYS A 28 31.09 25.67 32.48
N GLU A 29 29.86 25.51 32.03
CA GLU A 29 28.65 25.50 32.88
C GLU A 29 28.73 24.42 33.95
N HIS A 30 29.16 23.20 33.59
CA HIS A 30 29.35 22.11 34.53
C HIS A 30 30.49 22.38 35.53
N GLN A 31 31.59 22.99 35.07
CA GLN A 31 32.70 23.39 35.95
C GLN A 31 32.30 24.50 36.92
N GLU A 32 31.45 25.43 36.49
CA GLU A 32 30.96 26.56 37.31
C GLU A 32 29.86 26.13 38.29
N SER A 33 28.93 25.26 37.87
CA SER A 33 27.82 24.81 38.72
C SER A 33 28.23 23.69 39.69
N GLY A 34 29.13 22.79 39.27
CA GLY A 34 29.46 21.56 39.98
C GLY A 34 28.30 20.54 40.02
N GLU A 35 27.21 20.81 39.31
CA GLU A 35 26.01 19.97 39.24
C GLU A 35 25.87 19.36 37.83
N PRO A 36 25.19 18.21 37.69
CA PRO A 36 24.86 17.65 36.37
C PRO A 36 24.06 18.65 35.52
N ILE A 37 24.34 18.71 34.23
CA ILE A 37 23.59 19.56 33.30
C ILE A 37 22.19 18.98 33.08
N THR A 38 21.17 19.80 33.28
CA THR A 38 19.74 19.47 33.17
C THR A 38 19.07 20.12 31.95
N ASP A 39 17.80 19.77 31.68
CA ASP A 39 17.00 20.27 30.54
C ASP A 39 16.59 21.76 30.64
N ASP A 40 17.09 22.52 31.61
CA ASP A 40 16.95 23.97 31.71
C ASP A 40 18.16 24.72 31.14
N SER A 41 19.25 24.02 30.81
CA SER A 41 20.45 24.61 30.22
C SER A 41 20.19 25.08 28.78
N SER A 42 20.33 26.39 28.58
CA SER A 42 20.25 26.98 27.23
C SER A 42 21.38 26.52 26.31
N ASN A 43 22.56 26.22 26.87
CA ASN A 43 23.70 25.69 26.13
C ASN A 43 23.45 24.25 25.67
N LEU A 44 22.78 23.44 26.50
CA LEU A 44 22.34 22.10 26.12
C LEU A 44 21.34 22.13 24.96
N HIS A 45 20.37 23.05 24.98
CA HIS A 45 19.44 23.20 23.87
C HIS A 45 20.16 23.62 22.59
N LYS A 46 21.06 24.61 22.69
CA LYS A 46 21.90 25.03 21.56
C LYS A 46 22.67 23.84 21.00
N PHE A 47 23.27 23.02 21.86
CA PHE A 47 23.97 21.80 21.46
C PHE A 47 23.04 20.83 20.70
N PHE A 48 21.86 20.51 21.23
CA PHE A 48 20.91 19.60 20.60
C PHE A 48 20.50 20.05 19.20
N TYR A 49 20.11 21.31 19.02
CA TYR A 49 19.70 21.83 17.71
C TYR A 49 20.85 21.85 16.71
N LYS A 50 22.09 22.18 17.14
CA LYS A 50 23.25 22.20 16.24
C LYS A 50 23.66 20.79 15.82
N LEU A 51 23.61 19.83 16.74
CA LEU A 51 23.90 18.44 16.42
C LEU A 51 22.83 17.84 15.50
N GLU A 52 21.55 18.06 15.81
CA GLU A 52 20.43 17.63 14.97
C GLU A 52 20.53 18.23 13.55
N TYR A 53 20.86 19.52 13.44
CA TYR A 53 21.08 20.15 12.15
C TYR A 53 22.19 19.45 11.36
N LEU A 54 23.33 19.14 11.98
CA LEU A 54 24.42 18.43 11.31
C LEU A 54 24.01 17.02 10.89
N LEU A 55 23.26 16.31 11.73
CA LEU A 55 22.73 14.98 11.44
C LEU A 55 21.72 14.96 10.28
N GLN A 56 21.02 16.07 10.04
CA GLN A 56 20.09 16.22 8.91
C GLN A 56 20.73 16.90 7.69
N PHE A 57 21.89 17.54 7.86
CA PHE A 57 22.54 18.28 6.78
C PHE A 57 23.01 17.34 5.67
N ASP A 58 22.52 17.60 4.46
CA ASP A 58 22.83 16.82 3.25
C ASP A 58 22.46 15.32 3.40
N GLN A 59 21.48 15.02 4.25
CA GLN A 59 20.92 13.69 4.41
C GLN A 59 20.02 13.35 3.20
N LYS A 60 20.12 12.13 2.71
CA LYS A 60 19.27 11.59 1.64
C LYS A 60 17.87 11.30 2.19
N GLU A 61 16.85 11.79 1.52
CA GLU A 61 15.46 11.50 1.89
C GLU A 61 15.16 10.01 1.70
N LYS A 62 14.67 9.36 2.76
CA LYS A 62 14.30 7.95 2.77
C LYS A 62 12.96 7.78 3.46
N THR A 63 12.17 6.83 2.99
CA THR A 63 10.89 6.47 3.59
C THR A 63 10.83 4.96 3.86
N THR A 64 10.02 4.56 4.82
CA THR A 64 9.65 3.15 5.00
C THR A 64 8.69 2.73 3.88
N PHE A 65 8.46 1.42 3.72
CA PHE A 65 7.48 0.89 2.76
C PHE A 65 6.07 1.48 2.96
N LEU A 66 5.71 1.84 4.20
CA LEU A 66 4.44 2.49 4.55
C LEU A 66 4.46 4.02 4.39
N GLY A 67 5.51 4.59 3.77
CA GLY A 67 5.63 6.02 3.52
C GLY A 67 6.04 6.87 4.73
N GLN A 68 6.40 6.26 5.87
CA GLN A 68 6.90 7.03 7.01
C GLN A 68 8.30 7.56 6.72
N ARG A 69 8.53 8.85 6.95
CA ARG A 69 9.83 9.48 6.77
C ARG A 69 10.85 8.89 7.75
N LYS A 70 11.96 8.39 7.21
CA LYS A 70 13.13 7.99 7.98
C LYS A 70 14.03 9.19 8.23
N ASP A 71 14.75 9.15 9.34
CA ASP A 71 15.65 10.23 9.76
C ASP A 71 16.95 9.66 10.36
N TYR A 72 17.76 10.48 11.01
CA TYR A 72 19.08 10.09 11.53
C TYR A 72 19.03 8.97 12.59
N TRP A 73 17.87 8.71 13.20
CA TRP A 73 17.63 7.51 14.01
C TRP A 73 17.80 6.20 13.22
N ASP A 74 17.24 6.15 12.01
CA ASP A 74 17.33 4.98 11.15
C ASP A 74 18.78 4.79 10.67
N TYR A 75 19.50 5.88 10.44
CA TYR A 75 20.95 5.86 10.20
C TYR A 75 21.71 5.25 11.38
N PHE A 76 21.42 5.64 12.63
CA PHE A 76 22.02 5.03 13.82
C PHE A 76 21.69 3.55 13.94
N CYS A 77 20.45 3.14 13.64
CA CYS A 77 20.06 1.74 13.61
C CYS A 77 20.90 0.95 12.59
N ASP A 78 21.01 1.44 11.35
CA ASP A 78 21.77 0.76 10.30
C ASP A 78 23.26 0.63 10.64
N CYS A 79 23.82 1.62 11.35
CA CYS A 79 25.22 1.61 11.78
C CYS A 79 25.48 0.70 12.99
N LEU A 80 24.64 0.78 14.03
CA LEU A 80 24.96 0.26 15.36
C LEU A 80 24.30 -1.07 15.69
N ILE A 81 23.22 -1.48 14.99
CA ILE A 81 22.43 -2.65 15.40
C ILE A 81 23.21 -3.97 15.35
N LYS A 82 24.22 -4.07 14.48
CA LYS A 82 25.06 -5.28 14.30
C LYS A 82 26.30 -5.29 15.20
N ILE A 83 26.57 -4.21 15.94
CA ILE A 83 27.79 -4.05 16.73
C ILE A 83 27.49 -4.38 18.20
N LYS A 84 28.01 -5.52 18.67
CA LYS A 84 27.85 -5.96 20.07
C LYS A 84 28.48 -4.93 21.02
N GLY A 85 27.70 -4.44 21.99
CA GLY A 85 28.11 -3.45 22.98
C GLY A 85 27.74 -1.99 22.66
N ALA A 86 27.53 -1.65 21.38
CA ALA A 86 27.08 -0.32 20.96
C ALA A 86 25.54 -0.24 20.74
N ASN A 87 24.84 -1.36 20.86
CA ASN A 87 23.41 -1.48 20.59
C ASN A 87 22.51 -1.28 21.84
N ASP A 88 23.08 -0.99 23.01
CA ASP A 88 22.31 -0.78 24.25
C ASP A 88 21.35 0.41 24.14
N GLY A 89 21.83 1.54 23.62
CA GLY A 89 20.97 2.71 23.36
C GLY A 89 19.89 2.44 22.31
N ILE A 90 20.20 1.62 21.30
CA ILE A 90 19.21 1.24 20.28
C ILE A 90 18.08 0.40 20.91
N ARG A 91 18.42 -0.56 21.77
CA ARG A 91 17.43 -1.39 22.49
C ARG A 91 16.60 -0.56 23.45
N PHE A 92 17.23 0.34 24.20
CA PHE A 92 16.55 1.23 25.14
C PHE A 92 15.50 2.11 24.41
N VAL A 93 15.88 2.80 23.35
CA VAL A 93 14.94 3.66 22.61
C VAL A 93 13.79 2.86 21.97
N LYS A 94 14.06 1.65 21.46
CA LYS A 94 13.00 0.77 20.94
C LYS A 94 12.02 0.29 22.02
N SER A 95 12.41 0.27 23.29
CA SER A 95 11.54 -0.10 24.41
C SER A 95 10.63 1.02 24.91
N ILE A 96 10.72 2.23 24.33
CA ILE A 96 9.93 3.41 24.71
C ILE A 96 8.73 3.52 23.74
N PRO A 97 7.53 3.05 24.12
CA PRO A 97 6.35 3.11 23.25
C PRO A 97 5.80 4.53 23.04
N GLU A 98 6.17 5.48 23.91
CA GLU A 98 5.65 6.85 23.87
C GLU A 98 6.16 7.66 22.67
N VAL A 99 7.34 7.31 22.14
CA VAL A 99 7.99 8.05 21.04
C VAL A 99 7.80 7.30 19.72
N LYS A 100 7.05 7.90 18.80
CA LYS A 100 6.52 7.23 17.61
C LYS A 100 7.34 7.50 16.36
N THR A 101 7.87 8.71 16.20
CA THR A 101 8.55 9.14 14.97
C THR A 101 10.03 8.75 14.97
N SER A 102 10.62 8.60 13.77
CA SER A 102 12.08 8.41 13.65
C SER A 102 12.85 9.59 14.22
N LEU A 103 12.36 10.82 14.04
CA LEU A 103 12.98 12.02 14.59
C LEU A 103 13.00 11.97 16.13
N GLY A 104 11.85 11.75 16.75
CA GLY A 104 11.74 11.63 18.20
C GLY A 104 12.62 10.53 18.77
N LYS A 105 12.68 9.36 18.12
CA LYS A 105 13.58 8.26 18.53
C LYS A 105 15.04 8.65 18.44
N GLY A 106 15.40 9.43 17.41
CA GLY A 106 16.73 10.00 17.25
C GLY A 106 17.09 10.93 18.41
N ARG A 107 16.18 11.82 18.79
CA ARG A 107 16.34 12.72 19.94
C ARG A 107 16.51 11.95 21.24
N THR A 108 15.68 10.93 21.47
CA THR A 108 15.79 10.05 22.65
C THR A 108 17.15 9.35 22.69
N PHE A 109 17.66 8.89 21.55
CA PHE A 109 18.98 8.25 21.46
C PHE A 109 20.12 9.19 21.82
N VAL A 110 20.08 10.44 21.34
CA VAL A 110 21.10 11.45 21.67
C VAL A 110 21.08 11.75 23.17
N ARG A 111 19.91 11.94 23.77
CA ARG A 111 19.76 12.17 25.22
C ARG A 111 20.28 10.99 26.05
N TYR A 112 19.88 9.78 25.69
CA TYR A 112 20.41 8.55 26.30
C TYR A 112 21.95 8.51 26.22
N SER A 113 22.50 8.82 25.04
CA SER A 113 23.95 8.76 24.82
C SER A 113 24.73 9.79 25.63
N LEU A 114 24.14 10.96 25.93
CA LEU A 114 24.73 11.96 26.83
C LEU A 114 24.73 11.48 28.29
N VAL A 115 23.59 11.00 28.80
CA VAL A 115 23.46 10.47 30.17
C VAL A 115 24.47 9.34 30.43
N HIS A 116 24.71 8.51 29.41
CA HIS A 116 25.63 7.38 29.51
C HIS A 116 27.06 7.71 29.07
N GLN A 117 27.38 8.95 28.70
CA GLN A 117 28.72 9.39 28.26
C GLN A 117 29.28 8.55 27.10
N ARG A 118 28.44 8.29 26.09
CA ARG A 118 28.76 7.47 24.91
C ARG A 118 28.42 8.14 23.59
N LEU A 119 28.05 9.43 23.59
CA LEU A 119 27.64 10.10 22.36
C LEU A 119 28.77 10.18 21.34
N ALA A 120 29.97 10.56 21.77
CA ALA A 120 31.15 10.64 20.90
C ALA A 120 31.48 9.25 20.30
N ASP A 121 31.55 8.22 21.14
CA ASP A 121 31.85 6.85 20.73
C ASP A 121 30.80 6.29 19.76
N SER A 122 29.52 6.56 20.02
CA SER A 122 28.41 6.09 19.17
C SER A 122 28.44 6.76 17.80
N LEU A 123 28.66 8.08 17.74
CA LEU A 123 28.74 8.81 16.49
C LEU A 123 30.02 8.48 15.71
N GLN A 124 31.15 8.33 16.38
CA GLN A 124 32.38 7.88 15.75
C GLN A 124 32.20 6.52 15.09
N GLN A 125 31.54 5.58 15.78
CA GLN A 125 31.27 4.26 15.23
C GLN A 125 30.36 4.30 14.00
N CYS A 126 29.39 5.22 13.96
CA CYS A 126 28.57 5.47 12.78
C CYS A 126 29.40 6.02 11.61
N PHE A 127 30.23 7.05 11.84
CA PHE A 127 30.98 7.72 10.78
C PHE A 127 32.14 6.89 10.23
N ILE A 128 32.72 5.99 11.03
CA ILE A 128 33.71 4.99 10.55
C ILE A 128 33.10 4.07 9.50
N ASN A 129 31.80 3.77 9.58
CA ASN A 129 31.10 2.97 8.59
C ASN A 129 30.80 3.81 7.34
N GLN A 130 31.85 4.05 6.54
CA GLN A 130 31.78 4.91 5.36
C GLN A 130 30.76 4.43 4.33
N LYS A 131 30.58 3.10 4.20
CA LYS A 131 29.58 2.51 3.30
C LYS A 131 28.17 2.97 3.67
N VAL A 132 27.75 2.69 4.90
CA VAL A 132 26.41 3.08 5.38
C VAL A 132 26.25 4.59 5.41
N THR A 133 27.28 5.32 5.85
CA THR A 133 27.25 6.79 5.87
C THR A 133 27.08 7.37 4.45
N SER A 134 27.72 6.80 3.43
CA SER A 134 27.54 7.24 2.04
C SER A 134 26.16 6.88 1.47
N ASP A 135 25.50 5.84 1.98
CA ASP A 135 24.13 5.47 1.60
C ASP A 135 23.09 6.44 2.19
N TRP A 136 23.43 7.11 3.29
CA TRP A 136 22.57 8.03 4.03
C TRP A 136 22.83 9.51 3.75
N TYR A 137 24.03 9.89 3.32
CA TYR A 137 24.41 11.29 3.11
C TYR A 137 24.96 11.57 1.70
N TYR A 138 24.73 12.78 1.21
CA TYR A 138 25.37 13.31 0.01
C TYR A 138 26.76 13.90 0.32
N ALA A 139 27.53 14.22 -0.72
CA ALA A 139 28.96 14.52 -0.63
C ALA A 139 29.33 15.81 0.15
N ARG A 140 28.37 16.71 0.40
CA ARG A 140 28.65 17.95 1.15
C ARG A 140 28.61 17.71 2.66
N SER A 141 27.97 16.63 3.11
CA SER A 141 27.90 16.23 4.51
C SER A 141 29.27 16.24 5.18
N PRO A 142 29.39 16.79 6.40
CA PRO A 142 30.65 16.77 7.16
C PRO A 142 31.10 15.34 7.47
N PHE A 143 30.18 14.38 7.58
CA PHE A 143 30.47 13.02 8.02
C PHE A 143 31.23 12.17 6.99
N LEU A 144 31.20 12.58 5.71
CA LEU A 144 31.97 11.95 4.64
C LEU A 144 33.37 12.57 4.46
N LYS A 145 33.72 13.59 5.26
CA LYS A 145 34.99 14.32 5.19
C LYS A 145 35.83 14.03 6.44
N PRO A 146 36.80 13.10 6.39
CA PRO A 146 37.48 12.58 7.58
C PRO A 146 38.08 13.64 8.51
N HIS A 147 38.60 14.73 7.95
CA HIS A 147 39.18 15.84 8.73
C HIS A 147 38.12 16.63 9.52
N ILE A 148 36.93 16.84 8.96
CA ILE A 148 35.82 17.50 9.66
C ILE A 148 35.16 16.53 10.65
N THR A 149 34.97 15.27 10.25
CA THR A 149 34.46 14.23 11.14
C THR A 149 35.32 14.08 12.39
N ALA A 150 36.65 14.00 12.23
CA ALA A 150 37.58 13.89 13.35
C ALA A 150 37.50 15.13 14.27
N ASP A 151 37.39 16.33 13.69
CA ASP A 151 37.25 17.57 14.45
C ASP A 151 35.95 17.60 15.29
N ILE A 152 34.80 17.25 14.69
CA ILE A 152 33.52 17.15 15.41
C ILE A 152 33.60 16.12 16.54
N ILE A 153 34.13 14.92 16.26
CA ILE A 153 34.22 13.84 17.25
C ILE A 153 35.15 14.23 18.41
N ASN A 154 36.30 14.84 18.12
CA ASN A 154 37.23 15.29 19.15
C ASN A 154 36.59 16.26 20.14
N HIS A 155 35.77 17.21 19.65
CA HIS A 155 35.02 18.11 20.53
C HIS A 155 33.95 17.34 21.31
N LEU A 156 33.19 16.44 20.67
CA LEU A 156 32.18 15.65 21.38
C LEU A 156 32.75 14.78 22.51
N TYR A 157 34.03 14.38 22.44
CA TYR A 157 34.70 13.67 23.53
C TYR A 157 34.86 14.49 24.80
N GLU A 158 34.82 15.82 24.74
CA GLU A 158 34.81 16.68 25.93
C GLU A 158 33.54 16.46 26.77
N LEU A 159 32.40 16.15 26.12
CA LEU A 159 31.14 15.88 26.79
C LEU A 159 31.16 14.61 27.65
N ASN A 160 32.06 13.66 27.36
CA ASN A 160 32.19 12.45 28.18
C ASN A 160 32.68 12.76 29.60
N GLN A 161 33.25 13.96 29.83
CA GLN A 161 33.69 14.42 31.16
C GLN A 161 32.57 15.16 31.92
N ILE A 162 31.45 15.45 31.26
CA ILE A 162 30.31 16.16 31.84
C ILE A 162 29.27 15.13 32.31
N GLN A 163 28.60 15.42 33.43
CA GLN A 163 27.44 14.66 33.88
C GLN A 163 26.15 15.31 33.38
N PHE A 164 25.24 14.51 32.81
CA PHE A 164 23.94 14.97 32.32
C PHE A 164 22.81 14.29 33.09
N ASP A 165 21.86 15.07 33.61
CA ASP A 165 20.60 14.59 34.19
C ASP A 165 19.44 15.03 33.29
N VAL A 166 19.32 14.34 32.15
CA VAL A 166 18.32 14.63 31.12
C VAL A 166 17.40 13.43 30.96
N ALA A 167 16.12 13.60 31.27
CA ALA A 167 15.19 12.48 31.26
C ALA A 167 14.92 11.99 29.83
N ALA A 168 15.08 10.70 29.57
CA ALA A 168 14.76 10.11 28.26
C ALA A 168 13.25 9.87 28.06
N ARG A 169 12.43 10.08 29.10
CA ARG A 169 10.97 9.91 29.10
C ARG A 169 10.28 11.14 29.68
N GLY A 170 8.98 11.27 29.42
CA GLY A 170 8.15 12.34 30.00
C GLY A 170 8.16 13.65 29.22
N TYR A 171 8.71 13.69 28.00
CA TYR A 171 8.59 14.81 27.07
C TYR A 171 8.11 14.28 25.72
N ASP A 172 7.35 15.10 24.99
CA ASP A 172 6.96 14.78 23.61
C ASP A 172 8.11 15.10 22.66
N LEU A 173 9.07 14.17 22.61
CA LEU A 173 10.26 14.29 21.76
C LEU A 173 9.94 14.18 20.26
N ASP A 174 8.74 13.70 19.90
CA ASP A 174 8.28 13.72 18.51
C ASP A 174 8.01 15.16 18.03
N ALA A 175 7.60 16.04 18.94
CA ALA A 175 7.36 17.45 18.64
C ALA A 175 8.65 18.28 18.68
N ASP A 176 9.33 18.35 19.83
CA ASP A 176 10.48 19.26 20.01
C ASP A 176 11.46 18.80 21.11
N TRP A 177 12.60 19.48 21.20
CA TRP A 177 13.53 19.31 22.32
C TRP A 177 12.94 19.86 23.63
N PRO A 178 13.17 19.22 24.78
CA PRO A 178 12.73 19.74 26.07
C PRO A 178 13.33 21.12 26.33
N THR A 179 12.55 22.02 26.94
CA THR A 179 12.97 23.41 27.22
C THR A 179 13.10 23.72 28.71
N PHE A 180 12.71 22.78 29.58
CA PHE A 180 12.81 22.91 31.03
C PHE A 180 12.90 21.53 31.69
N ALA A 181 13.65 21.42 32.78
CA ALA A 181 13.70 20.21 33.61
C ALA A 181 12.40 20.01 34.42
N ARG A 182 11.83 18.80 34.38
CA ARG A 182 10.75 18.40 35.29
C ARG A 182 11.37 18.16 36.67
N ARG A 183 11.06 19.02 37.64
CA ARG A 183 11.40 18.76 39.05
C ARG A 183 10.71 17.48 39.52
N THR A 184 11.49 16.47 39.87
CA THR A 184 11.02 15.38 40.73
C THR A 184 10.82 15.97 42.13
N LEU A 185 9.57 16.18 42.55
CA LEU A 185 9.25 16.57 43.94
C LEU A 185 9.46 15.35 44.86
N GLY A 186 10.72 15.06 45.17
CA GLY A 186 11.14 14.22 46.28
C GLY A 186 11.84 15.10 47.31
N ALA A 187 11.45 14.95 48.59
CA ALA A 187 11.90 15.77 49.69
C ALA A 187 13.43 15.96 49.74
N ALA A 188 13.84 17.17 50.13
CA ALA A 188 15.24 17.58 50.30
C ALA A 188 16.07 16.50 51.03
N SER A 189 17.08 15.97 50.35
CA SER A 189 18.23 15.36 50.99
C SER A 189 19.49 15.95 50.36
N SER A 190 20.38 16.38 51.25
CA SER A 190 21.59 17.14 51.00
C SER A 190 22.51 16.52 49.94
N ALA A 191 23.17 17.42 49.21
CA ALA A 191 24.38 17.19 48.44
C ALA A 191 25.35 16.24 49.17
N HIS A 192 26.06 15.43 48.38
CA HIS A 192 27.05 14.39 48.74
C HIS A 192 26.48 12.97 48.77
N MET A 193 26.24 12.41 47.57
CA MET A 193 26.78 11.12 47.12
C MET A 193 26.14 10.74 45.77
N TRP A 194 26.50 11.47 44.71
CA TRP A 194 26.31 10.95 43.36
C TRP A 194 27.46 9.97 43.08
N LYS A 195 27.14 8.68 42.91
CA LYS A 195 28.11 7.65 42.48
C LYS A 195 27.99 7.46 40.96
N PRO A 196 29.11 7.46 40.20
CA PRO A 196 29.06 7.18 38.77
C PRO A 196 28.62 5.74 38.51
N LEU A 197 27.70 5.52 37.57
CA LEU A 197 27.35 4.17 37.09
C LEU A 197 28.59 3.55 36.43
N SER A 198 29.21 2.59 37.12
CA SER A 198 30.41 1.92 36.63
C SER A 198 30.10 0.86 35.57
N ARG A 199 31.10 0.67 34.69
CA ARG A 199 31.13 -0.05 33.41
C ARG A 199 30.47 -1.44 33.41
N CYS A 200 29.65 -1.66 32.36
CA CYS A 200 29.19 -2.91 31.73
C CYS A 200 28.77 -4.09 32.64
N SER A 201 27.47 -4.41 32.67
CA SER A 201 26.88 -5.73 32.34
C SER A 201 25.38 -5.82 32.69
N SER A 202 24.58 -6.35 31.77
CA SER A 202 23.19 -6.82 31.91
C SER A 202 22.06 -5.77 32.01
N ILE A 203 21.02 -5.97 31.19
CA ILE A 203 19.82 -5.11 31.04
C ILE A 203 18.73 -5.42 32.08
N ASN A 204 18.98 -6.31 33.04
CA ASN A 204 17.94 -6.74 33.99
C ASN A 204 17.78 -5.82 35.22
N SER A 205 18.48 -4.69 35.31
CA SER A 205 18.48 -3.84 36.52
C SER A 205 17.89 -2.43 36.34
N LEU A 206 17.18 -2.15 35.23
CA LEU A 206 16.60 -0.81 34.97
C LEU A 206 15.09 -0.70 35.24
N ILE A 207 14.46 -1.66 35.94
CA ILE A 207 13.01 -1.62 36.26
C ILE A 207 12.72 -1.51 37.76
N SER A 208 13.70 -1.19 38.60
CA SER A 208 13.45 -0.97 40.03
C SER A 208 13.96 0.39 40.47
N ASN A 209 13.07 1.38 40.44
CA ASN A 209 13.12 2.54 41.33
C ASN A 209 11.72 3.18 41.44
N THR A 210 10.93 2.70 42.40
CA THR A 210 9.99 3.54 43.15
C THR A 210 10.33 3.33 44.64
N PRO A 211 10.72 4.38 45.38
CA PRO A 211 11.32 4.22 46.70
C PRO A 211 10.26 3.93 47.76
N HIS A 212 10.40 2.79 48.44
CA HIS A 212 9.81 2.57 49.75
C HIS A 212 10.73 3.22 50.78
N LEU A 213 10.26 4.29 51.43
CA LEU A 213 10.92 4.87 52.60
C LEU A 213 10.04 4.60 53.81
N GLN A 214 10.51 3.67 54.64
CA GLN A 214 10.11 3.53 56.02
C GLN A 214 11.13 4.31 56.85
N ALA A 215 10.69 5.31 57.59
CA ALA A 215 11.43 5.90 58.69
C ALA A 215 10.48 6.04 59.89
N GLN A 216 10.97 5.57 61.03
CA GLN A 216 10.28 5.35 62.29
C GLN A 216 10.44 6.55 63.23
N GLU A 217 9.43 6.72 64.09
CA GLU A 217 9.40 7.34 65.43
C GLU A 217 9.07 8.84 65.63
N GLY A 218 8.00 9.06 66.41
CA GLY A 218 7.62 10.37 66.98
C GLY A 218 6.15 10.51 67.40
N SER A 219 5.74 9.80 68.47
CA SER A 219 4.59 10.01 69.37
C SER A 219 3.56 11.14 69.09
N LEU A 220 2.26 10.79 69.01
CA LEU A 220 1.16 11.27 69.89
C LEU A 220 -0.22 10.76 69.39
N ASN A 221 -0.96 10.08 70.26
CA ASN A 221 -2.36 9.63 70.15
C ASN A 221 -3.33 10.75 70.62
N PRO A 222 -4.68 10.61 70.61
CA PRO A 222 -5.62 10.05 69.64
C PRO A 222 -6.88 10.96 69.45
N GLY A 223 -7.79 10.67 68.51
CA GLY A 223 -9.15 11.23 68.59
C GLY A 223 -10.09 11.04 67.41
N LEU A 224 -11.04 10.10 67.59
CA LEU A 224 -12.42 10.10 67.07
C LEU A 224 -12.60 9.77 65.56
N SER A 225 -12.85 8.49 65.24
CA SER A 225 -14.19 7.85 65.17
C SER A 225 -14.93 8.20 63.86
N GLN A 226 -15.05 7.23 62.94
CA GLN A 226 -16.29 6.44 62.74
C GLN A 226 -17.29 7.24 61.89
N SER A 227 -17.69 6.82 60.69
CA SER A 227 -18.38 5.57 60.42
C SER A 227 -18.72 5.46 58.93
N LEU A 228 -18.66 4.22 58.42
CA LEU A 228 -19.60 3.60 57.47
C LEU A 228 -19.93 4.33 56.14
N LEU A 229 -19.58 3.73 55.00
CA LEU A 229 -20.43 2.68 54.42
C LEU A 229 -19.71 1.90 53.31
N SER A 230 -19.91 0.59 53.37
CA SER A 230 -19.65 -0.41 52.34
C SER A 230 -20.36 -0.11 51.03
N GLU A 231 -19.76 -0.53 49.90
CA GLU A 231 -20.34 -1.47 48.91
C GLU A 231 -19.51 -1.47 47.60
N LEU A 232 -18.69 -2.51 47.39
CA LEU A 232 -18.81 -3.49 46.29
C LEU A 232 -17.56 -4.39 46.25
N GLY A 233 -17.80 -5.70 46.24
CA GLY A 233 -16.79 -6.74 46.38
C GLY A 233 -16.10 -7.21 45.10
N ASP A 234 -14.96 -7.86 45.38
CA ASP A 234 -14.50 -9.16 44.88
C ASP A 234 -14.37 -9.42 43.38
N SER A 235 -13.13 -9.60 42.92
CA SER A 235 -12.55 -10.95 42.90
C SER A 235 -11.02 -10.93 42.83
N ALA A 236 -10.42 -11.71 43.72
CA ALA A 236 -9.01 -11.80 44.02
C ALA A 236 -8.37 -13.05 43.36
N GLY A 237 -7.13 -12.91 42.92
CA GLY A 237 -6.16 -14.00 42.75
C GLY A 237 -5.03 -13.84 43.79
N PRO A 238 -4.35 -14.92 44.23
CA PRO A 238 -3.74 -14.97 45.56
C PRO A 238 -2.29 -14.49 45.62
N SER A 239 -2.05 -13.69 46.65
CA SER A 239 -1.04 -13.90 47.69
C SER A 239 0.44 -13.73 47.34
N SER A 240 0.89 -12.48 47.53
CA SER A 240 2.26 -12.14 47.94
C SER A 240 2.44 -12.13 49.47
N CYS A 241 1.58 -12.83 50.23
CA CYS A 241 1.49 -12.67 51.69
C CYS A 241 2.39 -13.63 52.51
N SER A 242 2.96 -14.67 51.91
CA SER A 242 3.71 -15.69 52.70
C SER A 242 5.13 -15.26 53.10
N VAL A 243 5.80 -14.41 52.33
CA VAL A 243 7.23 -14.09 52.57
C VAL A 243 7.42 -13.16 53.77
N ALA A 244 6.50 -12.21 53.96
CA ALA A 244 6.55 -11.27 55.10
C ALA A 244 6.14 -11.93 56.43
N GLU A 245 5.23 -12.92 56.39
CA GLU A 245 4.85 -13.68 57.56
C GLU A 245 5.92 -14.70 57.97
N ASN A 246 6.59 -15.34 57.00
CA ASN A 246 7.72 -16.23 57.27
C ASN A 246 8.91 -15.48 57.89
N LEU A 247 9.25 -14.28 57.39
CA LEU A 247 10.33 -13.47 57.97
C LEU A 247 9.99 -12.94 59.37
N ARG A 248 8.72 -12.66 59.67
CA ARG A 248 8.27 -12.31 61.02
C ARG A 248 8.35 -13.50 61.98
N PHE A 249 7.93 -14.68 61.53
CA PHE A 249 7.99 -15.89 62.33
C PHE A 249 9.46 -16.29 62.64
N GLU A 250 10.36 -16.15 61.68
CA GLU A 250 11.80 -16.40 61.89
C GLU A 250 12.44 -15.38 62.84
N LEU A 251 12.03 -14.10 62.77
CA LEU A 251 12.51 -13.05 63.68
C LEU A 251 12.04 -13.29 65.12
N ASP A 252 10.76 -13.63 65.29
CA ASP A 252 10.17 -13.95 66.60
C ASP A 252 10.81 -15.23 67.19
N GLN A 253 11.10 -16.23 66.37
CA GLN A 253 11.78 -17.45 66.80
C GLN A 253 13.24 -17.19 67.19
N SER A 254 13.93 -16.29 66.48
CA SER A 254 15.30 -15.86 66.80
C SER A 254 15.35 -15.05 68.10
N GLU A 255 14.41 -14.12 68.33
CA GLU A 255 14.31 -13.38 69.59
C GLU A 255 14.01 -14.29 70.78
N LEU A 256 13.15 -15.30 70.60
CA LEU A 256 12.83 -16.26 71.66
C LEU A 256 14.07 -17.08 72.05
N ARG A 257 14.83 -17.59 71.07
CA ARG A 257 16.10 -18.29 71.30
C ARG A 257 17.13 -17.41 72.01
N GLN A 258 17.20 -16.13 71.66
CA GLN A 258 18.12 -15.18 72.31
C GLN A 258 17.74 -14.92 73.78
N ARG A 259 16.43 -14.84 74.09
CA ARG A 259 15.94 -14.72 75.48
C ARG A 259 16.18 -15.99 76.29
N GLU A 260 16.00 -17.17 75.72
CA GLU A 260 16.28 -18.46 76.36
C GLU A 260 17.77 -18.65 76.66
N LEU A 261 18.65 -18.32 75.71
CA LEU A 261 20.10 -18.36 75.91
C LEU A 261 20.55 -17.37 77.00
N SER A 262 19.95 -16.16 77.04
CA SER A 262 20.24 -15.16 78.06
C SER A 262 19.73 -15.54 79.46
N ALA A 263 18.68 -16.38 79.54
CA ALA A 263 18.25 -16.97 80.81
C ALA A 263 19.21 -18.08 81.26
N ARG A 264 19.63 -18.94 80.34
CA ARG A 264 20.58 -20.03 80.61
C ARG A 264 21.93 -19.52 81.13
N VAL A 265 22.44 -18.41 80.57
CA VAL A 265 23.68 -17.78 81.03
C VAL A 265 23.54 -17.24 82.46
N ARG A 266 22.39 -16.64 82.82
CA ARG A 266 22.14 -16.16 84.19
C ARG A 266 22.00 -17.28 85.22
N ASP A 267 21.46 -18.42 84.82
CA ASP A 267 21.36 -19.60 85.70
C ASP A 267 22.76 -20.23 85.91
N LEU A 268 23.59 -20.30 84.86
CA LEU A 268 24.98 -20.74 84.99
C LEU A 268 25.83 -19.79 85.84
N ASP A 269 25.59 -18.47 85.75
CA ASP A 269 26.26 -17.48 86.62
C ASP A 269 25.87 -17.64 88.10
N LYS A 270 24.63 -18.05 88.40
CA LYS A 270 24.19 -18.38 89.76
C LYS A 270 24.83 -19.66 90.27
N GLU A 271 24.85 -20.73 89.47
CA GLU A 271 25.52 -22.00 89.83
C GLU A 271 27.02 -21.80 90.07
N ALA A 272 27.68 -20.97 89.26
CA ALA A 272 29.09 -20.62 89.45
C ALA A 272 29.34 -19.82 90.74
N ALA A 273 28.40 -18.96 91.16
CA ALA A 273 28.48 -18.23 92.42
C ALA A 273 28.26 -19.14 93.64
N GLU A 274 27.35 -20.10 93.56
CA GLU A 274 27.11 -21.12 94.59
C GLU A 274 28.31 -22.05 94.76
N LEU A 275 28.91 -22.53 93.66
CA LEU A 275 30.14 -23.32 93.66
C LEU A 275 31.33 -22.55 94.26
N LYS A 276 31.44 -21.24 94.01
CA LYS A 276 32.43 -20.37 94.66
C LYS A 276 32.23 -20.25 96.18
N GLY A 277 30.98 -20.32 96.66
CA GLY A 277 30.65 -20.36 98.09
C GLY A 277 31.10 -21.66 98.75
N VAL A 278 30.81 -22.81 98.12
CA VAL A 278 31.18 -24.14 98.63
C VAL A 278 32.69 -24.31 98.72
N VAL A 279 33.45 -23.81 97.73
CA VAL A 279 34.92 -23.85 97.77
C VAL A 279 35.47 -23.01 98.92
N LYS A 280 34.84 -21.87 99.24
CA LYS A 280 35.25 -21.00 100.35
C LYS A 280 34.98 -21.63 101.72
N ASP A 281 33.89 -22.38 101.85
CA ASP A 281 33.54 -23.12 103.08
C ASP A 281 34.44 -24.34 103.29
N LEU A 282 34.78 -25.08 102.23
CA LEU A 282 35.72 -26.20 102.29
C LEU A 282 37.15 -25.74 102.61
N GLN A 283 37.56 -24.56 102.12
CA GLN A 283 38.85 -23.97 102.44
C GLN A 283 38.91 -23.45 103.89
N GLY A 284 37.78 -23.07 104.48
CA GLY A 284 37.64 -22.76 105.91
C GLY A 284 37.71 -23.99 106.83
N GLN A 285 37.22 -25.14 106.36
CA GLN A 285 37.26 -26.42 107.10
C GLN A 285 38.66 -27.07 107.08
N LEU A 286 39.44 -26.90 106.02
CA LEU A 286 40.83 -27.40 105.94
C LEU A 286 41.79 -26.64 106.89
N SER A 287 41.49 -25.38 107.20
CA SER A 287 42.28 -24.57 108.16
C SER A 287 42.00 -24.90 109.64
N SER A 288 40.98 -25.70 109.98
CA SER A 288 40.65 -26.03 111.38
C SER A 288 41.13 -27.41 111.84
N VAL A 289 41.63 -28.25 110.93
CA VAL A 289 42.02 -29.66 111.23
C VAL A 289 43.54 -29.84 111.40
N ALA A 290 44.36 -28.85 111.04
CA ALA A 290 45.82 -28.93 111.12
C ALA A 290 46.43 -28.65 112.51
N ALA A 291 45.62 -28.48 113.56
CA ALA A 291 46.10 -28.11 114.90
C ALA A 291 45.53 -29.00 116.01
N ARG A 292 45.87 -30.30 116.02
CA ARG A 292 45.87 -31.08 117.27
C ARG A 292 46.60 -32.42 117.14
N ASN A 293 47.56 -32.60 118.07
CA ASN A 293 48.08 -33.85 118.63
C ASN A 293 49.48 -34.28 118.16
N ASN A 294 50.47 -33.86 118.95
CA ASN A 294 51.77 -34.52 119.11
C ASN A 294 51.97 -34.77 120.61
N SER A 295 52.25 -36.01 121.00
CA SER A 295 53.37 -36.45 121.87
C SER A 295 53.08 -37.79 122.54
N GLU A 296 53.97 -38.75 122.27
CA GLU A 296 54.06 -40.08 122.84
C GLU A 296 54.85 -40.07 124.17
N THR A 297 54.80 -41.16 124.94
CA THR A 297 55.82 -41.44 125.96
C THR A 297 56.20 -42.93 126.00
N SER A 298 57.45 -43.16 125.58
CA SER A 298 58.47 -44.05 126.16
C SER A 298 58.38 -45.58 126.00
N ASN A 299 59.05 -46.06 124.93
CA ASN A 299 60.31 -46.83 124.94
C ASN A 299 60.54 -47.94 125.98
N GLY A 300 60.81 -49.16 125.47
CA GLY A 300 61.42 -50.22 126.28
C GLY A 300 61.62 -51.62 125.69
N VAL A 301 61.49 -51.89 124.37
CA VAL A 301 61.81 -53.23 123.77
C VAL A 301 62.59 -53.08 122.44
N ASN A 302 63.57 -52.17 122.42
CA ASN A 302 64.26 -51.66 121.21
C ASN A 302 65.38 -52.52 120.61
N ARG A 303 65.31 -53.86 120.62
CA ARG A 303 66.32 -54.69 119.90
C ARG A 303 65.77 -55.88 119.12
N GLN A 304 64.63 -56.45 119.54
CA GLN A 304 63.82 -57.32 118.68
C GLN A 304 62.85 -56.52 117.80
N ILE A 305 62.45 -55.32 118.24
CA ILE A 305 61.69 -54.39 117.40
C ILE A 305 62.53 -53.95 116.21
N PHE A 306 63.83 -53.66 116.33
CA PHE A 306 64.61 -53.10 115.20
C PHE A 306 64.75 -54.08 114.00
N ASP A 307 65.00 -55.36 114.25
CA ASP A 307 65.13 -56.39 113.18
C ASP A 307 63.77 -56.78 112.57
N LEU A 308 62.73 -56.86 113.41
CA LEU A 308 61.35 -57.01 112.94
C LEU A 308 60.86 -55.75 112.22
N HIS A 309 61.30 -54.55 112.60
CA HIS A 309 60.96 -53.29 111.99
C HIS A 309 61.72 -53.08 110.68
N GLU A 310 62.94 -53.58 110.53
CA GLU A 310 63.68 -53.57 109.25
C GLU A 310 63.07 -54.57 108.24
N ARG A 311 62.68 -55.78 108.67
CA ARG A 311 61.94 -56.73 107.81
C ARG A 311 60.52 -56.28 107.52
N LEU A 312 59.84 -55.66 108.49
CA LEU A 312 58.52 -55.06 108.31
C LEU A 312 58.61 -53.87 107.37
N THR A 313 59.56 -52.95 107.54
CA THR A 313 59.75 -51.81 106.61
C THR A 313 60.21 -52.26 105.23
N ALA A 314 61.02 -53.32 105.10
CA ALA A 314 61.36 -53.92 103.80
C ALA A 314 60.15 -54.60 103.12
N SER A 315 59.27 -55.23 103.91
CA SER A 315 58.01 -55.82 103.41
C SER A 315 56.96 -54.74 103.11
N GLU A 316 56.89 -53.68 103.90
CA GLU A 316 56.02 -52.53 103.73
C GLU A 316 56.46 -51.72 102.51
N THR A 317 57.77 -51.51 102.29
CA THR A 317 58.26 -50.86 101.06
C THR A 317 58.00 -51.70 99.82
N LYS A 318 58.12 -53.04 99.88
CA LYS A 318 57.69 -53.92 98.78
C LYS A 318 56.17 -53.86 98.56
N ASN A 319 55.36 -53.89 99.61
CA ASN A 319 53.90 -53.77 99.51
C ASN A 319 53.49 -52.40 98.96
N MET A 320 54.13 -51.31 99.38
CA MET A 320 53.88 -49.97 98.84
C MET A 320 54.29 -49.86 97.37
N ASN A 321 55.36 -50.55 96.95
CA ASN A 321 55.77 -50.59 95.55
C ASN A 321 54.81 -51.44 94.69
N LEU A 322 54.30 -52.56 95.23
CA LEU A 322 53.26 -53.36 94.58
C LEU A 322 51.92 -52.61 94.50
N LEU A 323 51.52 -51.92 95.57
CA LEU A 323 50.34 -51.06 95.58
C LEU A 323 50.48 -49.90 94.60
N SER A 324 51.66 -49.26 94.52
CA SER A 324 51.92 -48.21 93.53
C SER A 324 51.83 -48.73 92.10
N LYS A 325 52.33 -49.94 91.82
CA LYS A 325 52.21 -50.58 90.50
C LYS A 325 50.78 -50.99 90.17
N LEU A 326 50.03 -51.44 91.18
CA LEU A 326 48.62 -51.77 91.04
C LEU A 326 47.80 -50.50 90.79
N ASP A 327 48.08 -49.42 91.53
CA ASP A 327 47.46 -48.11 91.33
C ASP A 327 47.81 -47.55 89.94
N GLU A 328 49.07 -47.64 89.49
CA GLU A 328 49.44 -47.27 88.12
C GLU A 328 48.69 -48.10 87.08
N ALA A 329 48.62 -49.44 87.23
CA ALA A 329 47.90 -50.31 86.32
C ALA A 329 46.38 -50.07 86.32
N LEU A 330 45.79 -49.76 87.47
CA LEU A 330 44.37 -49.41 87.60
C LEU A 330 44.08 -48.03 87.01
N ASN A 331 44.99 -47.07 87.17
CA ASN A 331 44.85 -45.74 86.61
C ASN A 331 45.02 -45.76 85.07
N GLU A 332 45.96 -46.56 84.55
CA GLU A 332 46.11 -46.85 83.12
C GLU A 332 44.86 -47.54 82.55
N LYS A 333 44.30 -48.54 83.26
CA LYS A 333 43.01 -49.15 82.89
C LYS A 333 41.85 -48.17 82.92
N GLY A 334 41.80 -47.30 83.93
CA GLY A 334 40.80 -46.24 84.04
C GLY A 334 40.83 -45.31 82.84
N GLN A 335 42.02 -44.79 82.50
CA GLN A 335 42.24 -43.90 81.36
C GLN A 335 41.92 -44.58 80.01
N GLN A 336 42.33 -45.84 79.81
CA GLN A 336 42.01 -46.58 78.58
C GLN A 336 40.50 -46.82 78.43
N THR A 337 39.82 -47.16 79.53
CA THR A 337 38.37 -47.36 79.55
C THR A 337 37.63 -46.07 79.19
N THR A 338 38.04 -44.93 79.75
CA THR A 338 37.49 -43.61 79.38
C THR A 338 37.74 -43.31 77.90
N SER A 339 38.96 -43.54 77.38
CA SER A 339 39.27 -43.33 75.96
C SER A 339 38.43 -44.20 75.01
N TYR A 340 38.08 -45.42 75.44
CA TYR A 340 37.25 -46.35 74.68
C TYR A 340 35.80 -45.87 74.60
N TYR A 341 35.24 -45.39 75.71
CA TYR A 341 33.91 -44.79 75.74
C TYR A 341 33.85 -43.49 74.92
N ASP A 342 34.87 -42.63 75.03
CA ASP A 342 34.98 -41.40 74.24
C ASP A 342 35.06 -41.70 72.73
N SER A 343 35.88 -42.69 72.34
CA SER A 343 36.00 -43.14 70.95
C SER A 343 34.70 -43.77 70.44
N ALA A 344 34.02 -44.59 71.24
CA ALA A 344 32.73 -45.19 70.89
C ALA A 344 31.64 -44.13 70.72
N TRP A 345 31.60 -43.11 71.59
CA TRP A 345 30.69 -41.98 71.46
C TRP A 345 30.98 -41.16 70.21
N LYS A 346 32.26 -40.91 69.91
CA LYS A 346 32.67 -40.19 68.70
C LYS A 346 32.30 -40.93 67.42
N ILE A 347 32.46 -42.26 67.38
CA ILE A 347 32.01 -43.11 66.27
C ILE A 347 30.49 -43.00 66.11
N GLN A 348 29.72 -43.06 67.19
CA GLN A 348 28.27 -42.92 67.14
C GLN A 348 27.85 -41.53 66.60
N GLU A 349 28.51 -40.46 67.04
CA GLU A 349 28.28 -39.10 66.55
C GLU A 349 28.57 -39.00 65.04
N LEU A 350 29.68 -39.55 64.58
CA LEU A 350 30.06 -39.54 63.16
C LEU A 350 29.17 -40.43 62.30
N LEU A 351 28.66 -41.54 62.83
CA LEU A 351 27.67 -42.38 62.15
C LEU A 351 26.33 -41.66 61.95
N GLU A 352 25.86 -40.90 62.94
CA GLU A 352 24.67 -40.08 62.78
C GLU A 352 24.89 -38.94 61.78
N LYS A 353 26.08 -38.30 61.78
CA LYS A 353 26.45 -37.31 60.75
C LYS A 353 26.55 -37.93 59.36
N LEU A 354 27.10 -39.14 59.24
CA LEU A 354 27.19 -39.88 57.97
C LEU A 354 25.80 -40.19 57.42
N LYS A 355 24.85 -40.64 58.27
CA LYS A 355 23.46 -40.86 57.88
C LYS A 355 22.79 -39.58 57.40
N ALA A 356 22.95 -38.48 58.14
CA ALA A 356 22.40 -37.18 57.74
C ALA A 356 22.98 -36.72 56.39
N ALA A 357 24.30 -36.87 56.19
CA ALA A 357 24.96 -36.56 54.91
C ALA A 357 24.49 -37.47 53.77
N GLU A 358 24.23 -38.76 54.02
CA GLU A 358 23.65 -39.69 53.04
C GLU A 358 22.21 -39.32 52.65
N GLU A 359 21.40 -38.89 53.61
CA GLU A 359 20.04 -38.41 53.35
C GLU A 359 20.05 -37.13 52.50
N GLU A 360 20.90 -36.15 52.84
CA GLU A 360 21.11 -34.94 52.05
C GLU A 360 21.62 -35.24 50.64
N ARG A 361 22.55 -36.18 50.49
CA ARG A 361 23.06 -36.66 49.20
C ARG A 361 21.96 -37.30 48.35
N LEU A 362 21.08 -38.10 48.95
CA LEU A 362 19.94 -38.69 48.25
C LEU A 362 18.90 -37.64 47.85
N ALA A 363 18.66 -36.63 48.70
CA ALA A 363 17.78 -35.51 48.38
C ALA A 363 18.33 -34.67 47.22
N ALA A 364 19.61 -34.28 47.29
CA ALA A 364 20.30 -33.54 46.23
C ALA A 364 20.33 -34.32 44.90
N LYS A 365 20.45 -35.66 44.96
CA LYS A 365 20.38 -36.52 43.77
C LYS A 365 19.00 -36.46 43.12
N LYS A 366 17.92 -36.60 43.90
CA LYS A 366 16.55 -36.51 43.39
C LYS A 366 16.27 -35.14 42.78
N GLU A 367 16.70 -34.07 43.45
CA GLU A 367 16.53 -32.70 42.94
C GLU A 367 17.28 -32.49 41.62
N ALA A 368 18.53 -32.97 41.50
CA ALA A 368 19.28 -32.91 40.25
C ALA A 368 18.61 -33.71 39.12
N GLU A 369 18.06 -34.90 39.41
CA GLU A 369 17.32 -35.72 38.43
C GLU A 369 16.01 -35.04 37.99
N ASP A 370 15.28 -34.40 38.91
CA ASP A 370 14.05 -33.66 38.61
C ASP A 370 14.32 -32.42 37.76
N LYS A 371 15.35 -31.63 38.10
CA LYS A 371 15.80 -30.49 37.30
C LYS A 371 16.30 -30.92 35.93
N ALA A 372 17.00 -32.06 35.82
CA ALA A 372 17.41 -32.61 34.53
C ALA A 372 16.21 -32.97 33.64
N ARG A 373 15.19 -33.65 34.19
CA ARG A 373 13.94 -33.96 33.46
C ARG A 373 13.17 -32.70 33.08
N HIS A 374 13.23 -31.65 33.90
CA HIS A 374 12.60 -30.37 33.55
C HIS A 374 13.34 -29.66 32.41
N ALA A 375 14.68 -29.62 32.45
CA ALA A 375 15.50 -29.06 31.38
C ALA A 375 15.30 -29.80 30.05
N GLU A 376 15.17 -31.12 30.06
CA GLU A 376 14.92 -31.92 28.86
C GLU A 376 13.56 -31.58 28.22
N ARG A 377 12.50 -31.50 29.03
CA ARG A 377 11.16 -31.07 28.55
C ARG A 377 11.18 -29.66 27.97
N LEU A 378 11.86 -28.71 28.61
CA LEU A 378 12.02 -27.35 28.09
C LEU A 378 12.84 -27.33 26.79
N SER A 379 13.85 -28.20 26.67
CA SER A 379 14.63 -28.32 25.44
C SER A 379 13.79 -28.85 24.26
N GLU A 380 12.90 -29.82 24.49
CA GLU A 380 11.99 -30.32 23.46
C GLU A 380 10.97 -29.26 23.04
N GLN A 381 10.38 -28.53 24.00
CA GLN A 381 9.47 -27.42 23.70
C GLN A 381 10.17 -26.30 22.91
N LEU A 382 11.41 -25.98 23.26
CA LEU A 382 12.22 -24.99 22.55
C LEU A 382 12.49 -25.42 21.10
N LYS A 383 12.83 -26.68 20.85
CA LYS A 383 13.01 -27.22 19.49
C LYS A 383 11.74 -27.10 18.66
N LEU A 384 10.58 -27.46 19.23
CA LEU A 384 9.30 -27.36 18.56
C LEU A 384 8.99 -25.89 18.18
N ARG A 385 9.21 -24.95 19.10
CA ARG A 385 8.98 -23.51 18.86
C ARG A 385 9.96 -22.92 17.85
N GLU A 386 11.22 -23.38 17.84
CA GLU A 386 12.20 -23.00 16.81
C GLU A 386 11.82 -23.53 15.42
N GLU A 387 11.21 -24.71 15.32
CA GLU A 387 10.65 -25.25 14.08
C GLU A 387 9.42 -24.47 13.60
N GLU A 388 8.50 -24.12 14.51
CA GLU A 388 7.35 -23.26 14.22
C GLU A 388 7.80 -21.88 13.71
N LEU A 389 8.77 -21.26 14.40
CA LEU A 389 9.37 -19.99 13.98
C LEU A 389 9.97 -20.08 12.57
N ARG A 390 10.76 -21.12 12.29
CA ARG A 390 11.36 -21.35 10.97
C ARG A 390 10.30 -21.47 9.88
N THR A 391 9.22 -22.20 10.16
CA THR A 391 8.10 -22.37 9.23
C THR A 391 7.41 -21.03 8.94
N CYS A 392 7.22 -20.19 9.96
CA CYS A 392 6.66 -18.84 9.79
C CYS A 392 7.61 -17.91 9.02
N GLU A 393 8.92 -17.98 9.28
CA GLU A 393 9.95 -17.23 8.55
C GLU A 393 10.00 -17.64 7.06
N GLU A 394 9.89 -18.93 6.75
CA GLU A 394 9.82 -19.46 5.38
C GLU A 394 8.56 -18.97 4.65
N LYS A 395 7.38 -19.00 5.30
CA LYS A 395 6.14 -18.45 4.74
C LYS A 395 6.28 -16.96 4.44
N LEU A 396 6.87 -16.18 5.36
CA LEU A 396 7.10 -14.75 5.16
C LEU A 396 8.09 -14.49 4.01
N ALA A 397 9.13 -15.31 3.88
CA ALA A 397 10.07 -15.25 2.76
C ALA A 397 9.37 -15.56 1.43
N GLY A 398 8.51 -16.58 1.40
CA GLY A 398 7.71 -16.93 0.22
C GLY A 398 6.80 -15.79 -0.23
N VAL A 399 6.11 -15.12 0.70
CA VAL A 399 5.30 -13.93 0.37
C VAL A 399 6.18 -12.78 -0.12
N LYS A 400 7.35 -12.54 0.48
CA LYS A 400 8.28 -11.49 0.00
C LYS A 400 8.84 -11.75 -1.39
N ALA A 401 9.15 -13.00 -1.71
CA ALA A 401 9.61 -13.39 -3.05
C ALA A 401 8.52 -13.10 -4.08
N ARG A 402 7.27 -13.48 -3.81
CA ARG A 402 6.14 -13.25 -4.72
C ARG A 402 5.96 -11.77 -5.10
N ALA A 403 5.93 -10.81 -4.18
CA ALA A 403 5.88 -9.41 -4.64
C ALA A 403 7.17 -8.89 -5.25
N SER A 404 8.32 -9.50 -4.99
CA SER A 404 9.51 -9.15 -5.76
C SER A 404 9.31 -9.53 -7.22
N ASP A 405 8.83 -10.76 -7.46
CA ASP A 405 8.52 -11.26 -8.79
C ASP A 405 7.42 -10.40 -9.47
N ASP A 406 6.34 -10.10 -8.76
CA ASP A 406 5.25 -9.24 -9.28
C ASP A 406 5.75 -7.81 -9.59
N LYS A 407 6.65 -7.28 -8.76
CA LYS A 407 7.28 -5.97 -9.00
C LYS A 407 8.17 -6.00 -10.23
N ASP A 408 8.98 -7.04 -10.39
CA ASP A 408 9.87 -7.18 -11.55
C ASP A 408 9.05 -7.36 -12.83
N GLU A 409 7.93 -8.09 -12.78
CA GLU A 409 6.99 -8.20 -13.89
C GLU A 409 6.32 -6.85 -14.22
N ALA A 410 5.92 -6.07 -13.20
CA ALA A 410 5.37 -4.74 -13.39
C ALA A 410 6.39 -3.76 -14.01
N LEU A 411 7.66 -3.85 -13.62
CA LEU A 411 8.76 -3.08 -14.23
C LEU A 411 8.96 -3.48 -15.70
N ALA A 412 8.96 -4.78 -16.02
CA ALA A 412 9.06 -5.24 -17.40
C ALA A 412 7.90 -4.73 -18.28
N ARG A 413 6.66 -4.74 -17.75
CA ARG A 413 5.50 -4.15 -18.44
C ARG A 413 5.63 -2.64 -18.65
N LEU A 414 6.19 -1.92 -17.67
CA LEU A 414 6.47 -0.49 -17.81
C LEU A 414 7.51 -0.20 -18.90
N GLU A 415 8.56 -1.00 -18.99
CA GLU A 415 9.56 -0.89 -20.06
C GLU A 415 8.95 -1.16 -21.44
N GLU A 416 8.06 -2.16 -21.55
CA GLU A 416 7.34 -2.45 -22.78
C GLU A 416 6.41 -1.28 -23.18
N LEU A 417 5.66 -0.71 -22.24
CA LEU A 417 4.82 0.45 -22.48
C LEU A 417 5.65 1.67 -22.90
N GLN A 418 6.80 1.91 -22.28
CA GLN A 418 7.71 2.98 -22.69
C GLN A 418 8.24 2.77 -24.13
N SER A 419 8.54 1.53 -24.50
CA SER A 419 8.92 1.18 -25.89
C SER A 419 7.78 1.46 -26.88
N VAL A 420 6.54 1.13 -26.53
CA VAL A 420 5.34 1.46 -27.33
C VAL A 420 5.19 2.97 -27.48
N VAL A 421 5.30 3.74 -26.40
CA VAL A 421 5.24 5.21 -26.43
C VAL A 421 6.34 5.78 -27.32
N GLY A 422 7.57 5.25 -27.23
CA GLY A 422 8.68 5.65 -28.10
C GLY A 422 8.38 5.39 -29.58
N ARG A 423 7.75 4.25 -29.92
CA ARG A 423 7.30 3.95 -31.30
C ARG A 423 6.23 4.93 -31.78
N ILE A 424 5.25 5.25 -30.93
CA ILE A 424 4.17 6.20 -31.27
C ILE A 424 4.75 7.61 -31.48
N GLN A 425 5.64 8.08 -30.60
CA GLN A 425 6.35 9.34 -30.77
C GLN A 425 7.17 9.36 -32.07
N GLY A 426 7.88 8.26 -32.39
CA GLY A 426 8.56 8.11 -33.67
C GLY A 426 7.62 8.28 -34.86
N ALA A 427 6.46 7.63 -34.85
CA ALA A 427 5.45 7.77 -35.91
C ALA A 427 4.88 9.20 -36.01
N LEU A 428 4.63 9.86 -34.88
CA LEU A 428 4.16 11.25 -34.86
C LEU A 428 5.19 12.20 -35.46
N THR A 429 6.47 12.09 -35.08
CA THR A 429 7.54 12.93 -35.66
C THR A 429 7.70 12.71 -37.17
N LEU A 430 7.47 11.48 -37.67
CA LEU A 430 7.44 11.20 -39.11
C LEU A 430 6.26 11.91 -39.78
N LYS A 431 5.07 11.87 -39.18
CA LYS A 431 3.89 12.61 -39.69
C LYS A 431 4.08 14.12 -39.66
N GLU A 432 4.73 14.66 -38.64
CA GLU A 432 5.11 16.08 -38.59
C GLU A 432 6.10 16.46 -39.71
N LYS A 433 7.06 15.59 -40.03
CA LYS A 433 7.98 15.81 -41.16
C LYS A 433 7.26 15.73 -42.51
N GLU A 434 6.39 14.75 -42.70
CA GLU A 434 5.56 14.62 -43.91
C GLU A 434 4.70 15.86 -44.13
N THR A 435 4.01 16.34 -43.09
CA THR A 435 3.20 17.56 -43.16
C THR A 435 4.05 18.81 -43.40
N GLY A 436 5.24 18.90 -42.81
CA GLY A 436 6.23 19.95 -43.10
C GLY A 436 6.67 19.96 -44.57
N ASN A 437 6.95 18.78 -45.14
CA ASN A 437 7.33 18.63 -46.55
C ASN A 437 6.19 19.05 -47.49
N LEU A 438 4.95 18.62 -47.21
CA LEU A 438 3.77 19.03 -47.98
C LEU A 438 3.56 20.54 -47.92
N ARG A 439 3.78 21.17 -46.76
CA ARG A 439 3.72 22.63 -46.61
C ARG A 439 4.78 23.34 -47.45
N ALA A 440 6.01 22.84 -47.48
CA ALA A 440 7.09 23.39 -48.30
C ALA A 440 6.80 23.25 -49.80
N GLN A 441 6.23 22.11 -50.24
CA GLN A 441 5.81 21.92 -51.63
C GLN A 441 4.72 22.92 -52.02
N LEU A 442 3.72 23.15 -51.17
CA LEU A 442 2.67 24.15 -51.40
C LEU A 442 3.25 25.56 -51.54
N GLN A 443 4.21 25.94 -50.69
CA GLN A 443 4.90 27.23 -50.79
C GLN A 443 5.70 27.37 -52.09
N GLY A 444 6.37 26.30 -52.55
CA GLY A 444 7.09 26.29 -53.83
C GLY A 444 6.17 26.49 -55.04
N VAL A 445 4.99 25.86 -55.03
CA VAL A 445 3.96 26.04 -56.06
C VAL A 445 3.41 27.47 -56.04
N GLN A 446 3.15 28.03 -54.86
CA GLN A 446 2.72 29.43 -54.71
C GLN A 446 3.75 30.41 -55.28
N ALA A 447 5.03 30.27 -54.93
CA ALA A 447 6.10 31.13 -55.45
C ALA A 447 6.24 31.03 -56.98
N SER A 448 6.07 29.83 -57.55
CA SER A 448 6.06 29.64 -59.01
C SER A 448 4.85 30.31 -59.68
N LEU A 449 3.69 30.32 -59.02
CA LEU A 449 2.50 31.00 -59.51
C LEU A 449 2.73 32.51 -59.53
N GLU A 450 3.22 33.10 -58.45
CA GLU A 450 3.56 34.52 -58.37
C GLU A 450 4.63 34.92 -59.41
N GLY A 451 5.60 34.06 -59.66
CA GLY A 451 6.61 34.28 -60.71
C GLY A 451 6.00 34.36 -62.11
N ARG A 452 5.03 33.49 -62.42
CA ARG A 452 4.28 33.53 -63.69
C ARG A 452 3.38 34.75 -63.78
N GLU A 453 2.76 35.17 -62.68
CA GLU A 453 1.96 36.40 -62.64
C GLU A 453 2.81 37.63 -62.94
N ARG A 454 3.99 37.76 -62.30
CA ARG A 454 4.94 38.84 -62.60
C ARG A 454 5.38 38.86 -64.07
N GLN A 455 5.66 37.69 -64.66
CA GLN A 455 6.00 37.59 -66.08
C GLN A 455 4.83 38.03 -66.99
N ALA A 456 3.60 37.67 -66.62
CA ALA A 456 2.41 38.14 -67.35
C ALA A 456 2.23 39.66 -67.22
N GLU A 457 2.53 40.23 -66.05
CA GLU A 457 2.52 41.69 -65.81
C GLU A 457 3.55 42.42 -66.68
N GLU A 458 4.78 41.91 -66.74
CA GLU A 458 5.87 42.46 -67.55
C GLU A 458 5.51 42.44 -69.05
N LEU A 459 4.90 41.35 -69.53
CA LEU A 459 4.41 41.25 -70.90
C LEU A 459 3.29 42.24 -71.19
N ARG A 460 2.36 42.45 -70.24
CA ARG A 460 1.32 43.49 -70.37
C ARG A 460 1.93 44.87 -70.47
N LYS A 461 2.96 45.17 -69.67
CA LYS A 461 3.66 46.46 -69.71
C LYS A 461 4.33 46.70 -71.06
N ARG A 462 5.06 45.71 -71.60
CA ARG A 462 5.67 45.81 -72.94
C ARG A 462 4.65 46.04 -74.05
N LEU A 463 3.53 45.32 -74.00
CA LEU A 463 2.43 45.51 -74.95
C LEU A 463 1.79 46.91 -74.83
N GLN A 464 1.84 47.52 -73.65
CA GLN A 464 1.36 48.88 -73.43
C GLN A 464 2.34 49.93 -73.96
N GLU A 465 3.65 49.75 -73.74
CA GLU A 465 4.69 50.58 -74.33
C GLU A 465 4.63 50.54 -75.88
N GLU A 466 4.47 49.35 -76.47
CA GLU A 466 4.28 49.21 -77.92
C GLU A 466 3.01 49.93 -78.43
N ARG A 467 1.93 49.94 -77.63
CA ARG A 467 0.70 50.68 -77.98
C ARG A 467 0.92 52.19 -77.95
N GLU A 468 1.60 52.71 -76.94
CA GLU A 468 1.93 54.13 -76.82
C GLU A 468 2.84 54.60 -77.98
N GLU A 469 3.80 53.76 -78.41
CA GLU A 469 4.64 54.04 -79.58
C GLU A 469 3.86 54.06 -80.91
N VAL A 470 2.86 53.18 -81.05
CA VAL A 470 1.96 53.19 -82.22
C VAL A 470 1.05 54.41 -82.18
N GLU A 471 0.54 54.78 -81.01
CA GLU A 471 -0.33 55.95 -80.82
C GLU A 471 0.41 57.26 -81.13
N GLN A 472 1.66 57.41 -80.70
CA GLN A 472 2.51 58.55 -81.07
C GLN A 472 2.74 58.63 -82.59
N ARG A 473 3.01 57.49 -83.25
CA ARG A 473 3.14 57.45 -84.71
C ARG A 473 1.86 57.87 -85.42
N CYS A 474 0.71 57.38 -84.96
CA CYS A 474 -0.59 57.76 -85.50
C CYS A 474 -0.88 59.27 -85.26
N GLY A 475 -0.51 59.81 -84.11
CA GLY A 475 -0.64 61.23 -83.80
C GLY A 475 0.10 62.14 -84.80
N LEU A 476 1.37 61.82 -85.09
CA LEU A 476 2.16 62.56 -86.08
C LEU A 476 1.51 62.54 -87.47
N THR A 477 0.97 61.39 -87.89
CA THR A 477 0.28 61.28 -89.19
C THR A 477 -1.05 62.03 -89.23
N CYS A 478 -1.75 62.14 -88.10
CA CYS A 478 -2.98 62.92 -87.99
C CYS A 478 -2.72 64.42 -88.12
N GLU A 479 -1.65 64.94 -87.49
CA GLU A 479 -1.26 66.35 -87.61
C GLU A 479 -0.89 66.72 -89.07
N GLU A 480 -0.19 65.82 -89.78
CA GLU A 480 0.11 66.00 -91.20
C GLU A 480 -1.17 66.01 -92.07
N LEU A 481 -2.11 65.10 -91.80
CA LEU A 481 -3.40 65.04 -92.52
C LEU A 481 -4.28 66.26 -92.24
N GLU A 482 -4.29 66.77 -91.00
CA GLU A 482 -5.01 68.00 -90.66
C GLU A 482 -4.45 69.23 -91.37
N GLY A 483 -3.12 69.32 -91.50
CA GLY A 483 -2.45 70.34 -92.31
C GLY A 483 -2.89 70.31 -93.77
N GLN A 484 -2.92 69.12 -94.37
CA GLN A 484 -3.40 68.93 -95.76
C GLN A 484 -4.88 69.29 -95.93
N MET A 485 -5.73 68.92 -94.95
CA MET A 485 -7.16 69.29 -94.99
C MET A 485 -7.37 70.80 -94.90
N LEU A 486 -6.59 71.53 -94.10
CA LEU A 486 -6.69 72.98 -94.01
C LEU A 486 -6.31 73.68 -95.31
N ASP A 487 -5.28 73.17 -95.99
CA ASP A 487 -4.87 73.67 -97.30
C ASP A 487 -5.92 73.38 -98.39
N LEU A 488 -6.49 72.17 -98.43
CA LEU A 488 -7.60 71.84 -99.32
C LEU A 488 -8.83 72.72 -99.05
N ARG A 489 -9.15 73.00 -97.79
CA ARG A 489 -10.26 73.87 -97.41
C ARG A 489 -10.02 75.32 -97.86
N ARG A 490 -8.76 75.79 -97.89
CA ARG A 490 -8.38 77.10 -98.43
C ARG A 490 -8.56 77.14 -99.96
N ILE A 491 -8.18 76.06 -100.65
CA ILE A 491 -8.35 75.91 -102.10
C ILE A 491 -9.85 75.88 -102.46
N LEU A 492 -10.67 75.10 -101.76
CA LEU A 492 -12.12 75.05 -101.99
C LEU A 492 -12.77 76.43 -101.85
N LYS A 493 -12.44 77.21 -100.81
CA LYS A 493 -12.93 78.58 -100.66
C LYS A 493 -12.53 79.51 -101.80
N SER A 494 -11.35 79.31 -102.40
CA SER A 494 -10.95 80.10 -103.58
C SER A 494 -11.78 79.72 -104.81
N ARG A 495 -12.05 78.43 -105.00
CA ARG A 495 -12.90 77.92 -106.09
C ARG A 495 -14.35 78.33 -105.94
N GLU A 496 -14.90 78.35 -104.73
CA GLU A 496 -16.25 78.86 -104.45
C GLU A 496 -16.40 80.33 -104.84
N LYS A 497 -15.37 81.16 -104.56
CA LYS A 497 -15.36 82.57 -104.98
C LYS A 497 -15.26 82.73 -106.50
N GLU A 498 -14.47 81.90 -107.17
CA GLU A 498 -14.40 81.86 -108.63
C GLU A 498 -15.75 81.43 -109.25
N LEU A 499 -16.41 80.44 -108.63
CA LEU A 499 -17.72 79.95 -109.09
C LEU A 499 -18.79 81.04 -108.92
N ALA A 500 -18.81 81.75 -107.80
CA ALA A 500 -19.72 82.87 -107.57
C ALA A 500 -19.51 83.99 -108.62
N ALA A 501 -18.25 84.35 -108.90
CA ALA A 501 -17.93 85.32 -109.95
C ALA A 501 -18.39 84.84 -111.35
N SER A 502 -18.23 83.54 -111.65
CA SER A 502 -18.71 82.96 -112.90
C SER A 502 -20.24 82.95 -112.99
N SER A 503 -20.94 82.73 -111.87
CA SER A 503 -22.40 82.77 -111.80
C SER A 503 -22.94 84.19 -112.05
N GLU A 504 -22.27 85.22 -111.53
CA GLU A 504 -22.61 86.62 -111.81
C GLU A 504 -22.39 86.96 -113.31
N THR A 505 -21.33 86.44 -113.93
CA THR A 505 -21.13 86.62 -115.38
C THR A 505 -22.19 85.90 -116.23
N ILE A 506 -22.67 84.74 -115.80
CA ILE A 506 -23.75 84.02 -116.49
C ILE A 506 -25.05 84.81 -116.41
N GLN A 507 -25.41 85.36 -115.23
CA GLN A 507 -26.57 86.23 -115.08
C GLN A 507 -26.49 87.48 -115.98
N HIS A 508 -25.30 88.07 -116.12
CA HIS A 508 -25.11 89.22 -117.02
C HIS A 508 -25.32 88.85 -118.50
N LEU A 509 -24.88 87.65 -118.90
CA LEU A 509 -25.08 87.15 -120.27
C LEU A 509 -26.56 86.79 -120.54
N GLU A 510 -27.27 86.26 -119.54
CA GLU A 510 -28.71 86.00 -119.61
C GLU A 510 -29.51 87.30 -119.78
N GLU A 511 -29.20 88.36 -119.02
CA GLU A 511 -29.81 89.69 -119.20
C GLU A 511 -29.53 90.32 -120.58
N GLN A 512 -28.35 90.07 -121.16
CA GLN A 512 -28.05 90.53 -122.52
C GLN A 512 -28.83 89.75 -123.59
N LEU A 513 -29.09 88.47 -123.38
CA LEU A 513 -29.91 87.64 -124.26
C LEU A 513 -31.38 88.09 -124.26
N ASP A 514 -31.92 88.47 -123.11
CA ASP A 514 -33.30 88.99 -123.02
C ASP A 514 -33.48 90.35 -123.70
N LYS A 515 -32.46 91.23 -123.66
CA LYS A 515 -32.47 92.48 -124.42
C LYS A 515 -32.47 92.27 -125.94
N LEU A 516 -31.65 91.33 -126.43
CA LEU A 516 -31.59 91.01 -127.87
C LEU A 516 -32.86 90.30 -128.37
N ASN A 517 -33.56 89.57 -127.52
CA ASN A 517 -34.85 88.94 -127.87
C ASN A 517 -36.01 89.94 -127.94
N ALA A 518 -35.96 91.05 -127.18
CA ALA A 518 -36.99 92.09 -127.23
C ALA A 518 -36.97 92.94 -128.52
N GLU A 519 -35.85 92.98 -129.24
CA GLU A 519 -35.68 93.82 -130.46
C GLU A 519 -36.15 93.14 -131.76
N ARG A 520 -36.59 91.86 -131.74
CA ARG A 520 -36.80 91.06 -132.97
C ARG A 520 -38.25 90.94 -133.47
N GLU A 521 -39.27 91.44 -132.76
CA GLU A 521 -40.67 91.31 -133.19
C GLU A 521 -41.44 92.63 -133.26
N THR A 522 -41.35 93.36 -134.39
CA THR A 522 -42.47 94.16 -134.95
C THR A 522 -42.18 94.62 -136.40
N PRO A 523 -43.13 94.49 -137.37
CA PRO A 523 -42.91 94.83 -138.79
C PRO A 523 -43.42 96.25 -139.16
N CYS A 524 -42.66 97.01 -139.96
CA CYS A 524 -43.04 98.36 -140.40
C CYS A 524 -43.92 98.38 -141.66
N SER A 525 -45.12 98.94 -141.54
CA SER A 525 -45.74 99.79 -142.56
C SER A 525 -45.30 101.24 -142.33
N GLU A 526 -45.08 102.01 -143.39
CA GLU A 526 -45.15 103.49 -143.41
C GLU A 526 -44.64 104.22 -142.15
N GLY A 527 -43.35 104.56 -142.16
CA GLY A 527 -42.62 105.37 -141.18
C GLY A 527 -41.12 105.28 -141.47
N ASP A 528 -40.46 106.44 -141.53
CA ASP A 528 -39.15 106.72 -142.15
C ASP A 528 -37.89 105.92 -141.70
N ASP A 529 -36.94 105.90 -142.65
CA ASP A 529 -35.47 105.92 -142.52
C ASP A 529 -34.61 104.64 -142.33
N THR A 530 -34.11 104.17 -143.50
CA THR A 530 -32.70 103.83 -143.87
C THR A 530 -32.02 102.47 -143.55
N ASP A 531 -31.71 101.77 -144.66
CA ASP A 531 -30.69 100.74 -145.04
C ASP A 531 -29.29 100.79 -144.34
N PRO A 532 -28.38 99.75 -144.38
CA PRO A 532 -28.21 98.66 -145.40
C PRO A 532 -27.71 97.22 -144.96
N MET A 533 -28.11 96.19 -145.74
CA MET A 533 -27.43 95.03 -146.43
C MET A 533 -26.11 94.27 -145.99
N VAL A 534 -26.17 92.90 -146.09
CA VAL A 534 -25.17 91.79 -146.38
C VAL A 534 -24.57 90.91 -145.24
N CYS A 535 -24.80 89.56 -145.21
CA CYS A 535 -23.79 88.45 -145.06
C CYS A 535 -24.38 87.01 -145.16
N SER A 536 -23.57 86.00 -145.47
CA SER A 536 -23.94 84.67 -146.03
C SER A 536 -23.96 83.44 -145.08
N ASP A 537 -24.71 82.42 -145.52
CA ASP A 537 -25.20 81.16 -144.94
C ASP A 537 -24.19 80.10 -144.37
N GLN A 538 -22.94 80.45 -144.06
CA GLN A 538 -21.92 79.50 -143.55
C GLN A 538 -21.77 79.55 -142.01
N ASP A 539 -22.09 80.68 -141.38
CA ASP A 539 -21.82 80.93 -139.95
C ASP A 539 -22.86 80.35 -138.98
N TYR A 540 -24.07 80.03 -139.47
CA TYR A 540 -25.13 79.44 -138.64
C TYR A 540 -24.86 77.98 -138.28
N LYS A 541 -24.14 77.23 -139.12
CA LYS A 541 -23.89 75.80 -138.91
C LYS A 541 -22.77 75.55 -137.90
N THR A 542 -21.69 76.32 -137.95
CA THR A 542 -20.56 76.25 -137.01
C THR A 542 -20.97 76.62 -135.58
N ARG A 543 -21.93 77.54 -135.43
CA ARG A 543 -22.50 77.92 -134.13
C ARG A 543 -23.35 76.81 -133.51
N CYS A 544 -24.16 76.11 -134.30
CA CYS A 544 -24.96 74.99 -133.80
C CYS A 544 -24.10 73.79 -133.39
N ASP A 545 -23.03 73.49 -134.12
CA ASP A 545 -22.11 72.40 -133.76
C ASP A 545 -21.32 72.73 -132.47
N SER A 546 -20.89 73.98 -132.31
CA SER A 546 -20.21 74.44 -131.07
C SER A 546 -21.14 74.39 -129.85
N LEU A 547 -22.42 74.74 -130.01
CA LEU A 547 -23.42 74.67 -128.94
C LEU A 547 -23.74 73.22 -128.55
N MET A 548 -23.84 72.30 -129.51
CA MET A 548 -24.01 70.86 -129.24
C MET A 548 -22.80 70.25 -128.51
N GLU A 549 -21.58 70.69 -128.84
CA GLU A 549 -20.36 70.25 -128.16
C GLU A 549 -20.28 70.77 -126.71
N ILE A 550 -20.71 72.01 -126.46
CA ILE A 550 -20.78 72.57 -125.10
C ILE A 550 -21.85 71.84 -124.28
N ASN A 551 -23.01 71.55 -124.87
CA ASN A 551 -24.11 70.88 -124.17
C ASN A 551 -23.76 69.42 -123.80
N THR A 552 -23.05 68.71 -124.70
CA THR A 552 -22.54 67.36 -124.40
C THR A 552 -21.47 67.34 -123.30
N LYS A 553 -20.57 68.35 -123.25
CA LYS A 553 -19.59 68.49 -122.16
C LYS A 553 -20.24 68.82 -120.81
N LEU A 554 -21.31 69.62 -120.81
CA LEU A 554 -22.10 69.94 -119.61
C LEU A 554 -22.82 68.70 -119.06
N LEU A 555 -23.48 67.93 -119.93
CA LEU A 555 -24.16 66.69 -119.53
C LEU A 555 -23.18 65.63 -118.98
N GLN A 556 -21.97 65.51 -119.54
CA GLN A 556 -20.93 64.65 -118.98
C GLN A 556 -20.44 65.12 -117.61
N THR A 557 -20.32 66.43 -117.39
CA THR A 557 -19.89 66.99 -116.10
C THR A 557 -20.95 66.76 -115.02
N ILE A 558 -22.23 66.91 -115.37
CA ILE A 558 -23.35 66.65 -114.45
C ILE A 558 -23.38 65.15 -114.06
N ALA A 559 -23.25 64.24 -115.02
CA ALA A 559 -23.25 62.80 -114.75
C ALA A 559 -22.11 62.36 -113.80
N VAL A 560 -20.90 62.92 -113.96
CA VAL A 560 -19.78 62.65 -113.05
C VAL A 560 -20.03 63.24 -111.65
N SER A 561 -20.66 64.41 -111.57
CA SER A 561 -21.00 65.02 -110.28
C SER A 561 -22.08 64.24 -109.52
N GLU A 562 -23.07 63.65 -110.20
CA GLU A 562 -24.09 62.82 -109.57
C GLU A 562 -23.51 61.53 -108.99
N THR A 563 -22.59 60.87 -109.70
CA THR A 563 -21.90 59.67 -109.16
C THR A 563 -21.08 59.99 -107.92
N SER A 564 -20.43 61.15 -107.87
CA SER A 564 -19.63 61.57 -106.71
C SER A 564 -20.50 61.91 -105.49
N ILE A 565 -21.71 62.45 -105.71
CA ILE A 565 -22.66 62.73 -104.62
C ILE A 565 -23.16 61.42 -103.98
N ILE A 566 -23.45 60.39 -104.78
CA ILE A 566 -23.91 59.09 -104.28
C ILE A 566 -22.83 58.45 -103.38
N GLU A 567 -21.57 58.40 -103.85
CA GLU A 567 -20.43 57.86 -103.08
C GLU A 567 -20.20 58.63 -101.76
N LEU A 568 -20.32 59.95 -101.79
CA LEU A 568 -20.21 60.78 -100.58
C LEU A 568 -21.36 60.53 -99.59
N THR A 569 -22.59 60.31 -100.08
CA THR A 569 -23.73 60.00 -99.22
C THR A 569 -23.63 58.62 -98.56
N GLU A 570 -23.09 57.62 -99.26
CA GLU A 570 -22.83 56.29 -98.67
C GLU A 570 -21.69 56.33 -97.64
N SER A 571 -20.60 57.08 -97.91
CA SER A 571 -19.51 57.26 -96.94
C SER A 571 -19.97 57.96 -95.66
N ARG A 572 -20.89 58.93 -95.79
CA ARG A 572 -21.47 59.67 -94.66
C ARG A 572 -22.34 58.76 -93.78
N ALA A 573 -23.08 57.82 -94.36
CA ALA A 573 -23.89 56.87 -93.60
C ALA A 573 -23.03 55.93 -92.75
N VAL A 574 -21.95 55.40 -93.33
CA VAL A 574 -21.01 54.49 -92.63
C VAL A 574 -20.30 55.20 -91.47
N LEU A 575 -19.90 56.46 -91.65
CA LEU A 575 -19.24 57.24 -90.58
C LEU A 575 -20.19 57.58 -89.42
N LEU A 576 -21.49 57.75 -89.68
CA LEU A 576 -22.49 58.00 -88.64
C LEU A 576 -22.75 56.76 -87.78
N ASP A 577 -22.76 55.56 -88.37
CA ASP A 577 -22.89 54.30 -87.63
C ASP A 577 -21.65 53.99 -86.78
N GLN A 578 -20.45 54.31 -87.28
CA GLN A 578 -19.20 54.17 -86.52
C GLN A 578 -19.10 55.16 -85.34
N LEU A 579 -19.66 56.38 -85.49
CA LEU A 579 -19.75 57.36 -84.41
C LEU A 579 -20.72 56.92 -83.30
N ALA A 580 -21.84 56.29 -83.68
CA ALA A 580 -22.81 55.76 -82.73
C ALA A 580 -22.25 54.57 -81.91
N ALA A 581 -21.50 53.68 -82.56
CA ALA A 581 -20.81 52.56 -81.90
C ALA A 581 -19.69 53.05 -80.94
N SER A 582 -18.93 54.07 -81.34
CA SER A 582 -17.86 54.64 -80.51
C SER A 582 -18.39 55.35 -79.26
N LYS A 583 -19.51 56.08 -79.35
CA LYS A 583 -20.17 56.73 -78.20
C LYS A 583 -20.75 55.75 -77.18
N ALA A 584 -21.17 54.55 -77.61
CA ALA A 584 -21.60 53.50 -76.69
C ALA A 584 -20.43 52.89 -75.90
N SER A 585 -19.25 52.78 -76.51
CA SER A 585 -18.03 52.27 -75.86
C SER A 585 -17.40 53.26 -74.87
N GLU A 586 -17.51 54.57 -75.12
CA GLU A 586 -17.01 55.63 -74.24
C GLU A 586 -17.75 55.67 -72.88
N LYS A 587 -19.07 55.42 -72.87
CA LYS A 587 -19.89 55.39 -71.65
C LYS A 587 -19.52 54.23 -70.71
N HIS A 588 -19.10 53.09 -71.25
CA HIS A 588 -18.69 51.92 -70.45
C HIS A 588 -17.25 52.10 -69.88
N LEU A 589 -16.38 52.81 -70.58
CA LEU A 589 -15.02 53.12 -70.12
C LEU A 589 -15.01 54.18 -69.01
N LYS A 590 -15.86 55.21 -69.09
CA LYS A 590 -16.02 56.22 -68.01
C LYS A 590 -16.41 55.60 -66.67
N ALA A 591 -17.34 54.65 -66.65
CA ALA A 591 -17.75 53.94 -65.44
C ALA A 591 -16.65 53.02 -64.85
N ARG A 592 -15.73 52.49 -65.67
CA ARG A 592 -14.58 51.67 -65.21
C ARG A 592 -13.43 52.52 -64.68
N ILE A 593 -13.21 53.71 -65.22
CA ILE A 593 -12.17 54.64 -64.76
C ILE A 593 -12.54 55.24 -63.39
N GLU A 594 -13.81 55.57 -63.17
CA GLU A 594 -14.29 56.04 -61.86
C GLU A 594 -14.11 54.97 -60.75
N ALA A 595 -14.35 53.69 -61.05
CA ALA A 595 -14.12 52.58 -60.10
C ALA A 595 -12.63 52.28 -59.83
N ALA A 596 -11.74 52.58 -60.78
CA ALA A 596 -10.30 52.38 -60.65
C ALA A 596 -9.59 53.56 -59.94
N SER A 597 -10.24 54.72 -59.81
CA SER A 597 -9.66 55.97 -59.31
C SER A 597 -9.74 56.21 -57.79
N MET A 598 -10.10 55.21 -56.98
CA MET A 598 -10.05 55.36 -55.51
C MET A 598 -8.60 55.45 -55.00
N ASN A 599 -8.26 56.56 -54.34
CA ASN A 599 -6.91 56.90 -53.90
C ASN A 599 -6.41 55.98 -52.77
N VAL A 600 -5.08 55.87 -52.61
CA VAL A 600 -4.44 55.04 -51.57
C VAL A 600 -4.83 55.50 -50.16
N GLU A 601 -4.99 56.81 -49.95
CA GLU A 601 -5.47 57.40 -48.69
C GLU A 601 -6.88 56.90 -48.33
N ASP A 602 -7.79 56.70 -49.30
CA ASP A 602 -9.13 56.15 -49.04
C ASP A 602 -9.10 54.66 -48.68
N LYS A 603 -8.08 53.93 -49.17
CA LYS A 603 -7.87 52.51 -48.83
C LYS A 603 -7.23 52.37 -47.45
N GLU A 604 -6.27 53.23 -47.12
CA GLU A 604 -5.68 53.29 -45.77
C GLU A 604 -6.71 53.74 -44.73
N GLN A 605 -7.54 54.73 -45.05
CA GLN A 605 -8.64 55.17 -44.19
C GLN A 605 -9.66 54.04 -43.96
N LYS A 606 -10.03 53.28 -45.00
CA LYS A 606 -10.91 52.10 -44.86
C LYS A 606 -10.29 50.99 -44.01
N ILE A 607 -9.00 50.73 -44.13
CA ILE A 607 -8.31 49.72 -43.33
C ILE A 607 -8.19 50.17 -41.87
N LEU A 608 -7.96 51.47 -41.62
CA LEU A 608 -7.95 52.04 -40.27
C LEU A 608 -9.35 52.01 -39.64
N ASP A 609 -10.40 52.32 -40.42
CA ASP A 609 -11.79 52.21 -39.96
C ASP A 609 -12.22 50.74 -39.73
N GLU A 610 -11.74 49.80 -40.55
CA GLU A 610 -11.95 48.36 -40.33
C GLU A 610 -11.19 47.85 -39.11
N ASN A 611 -9.92 48.24 -38.92
CA ASN A 611 -9.17 47.88 -37.72
C ASN A 611 -9.81 48.47 -36.46
N LEU A 612 -10.27 49.72 -36.50
CA LEU A 612 -10.99 50.34 -35.39
C LEU A 612 -12.32 49.62 -35.10
N ARG A 613 -13.05 49.20 -36.13
CA ARG A 613 -14.27 48.39 -35.98
C ARG A 613 -13.97 46.99 -35.43
N LEU A 614 -12.87 46.37 -35.84
CA LEU A 614 -12.45 45.06 -35.34
C LEU A 614 -11.99 45.16 -33.89
N GLU A 615 -11.27 46.21 -33.50
CA GLU A 615 -10.91 46.48 -32.10
C GLU A 615 -12.16 46.73 -31.23
N GLN A 616 -13.12 47.52 -31.73
CA GLN A 616 -14.41 47.73 -31.06
C GLN A 616 -15.23 46.43 -30.94
N SER A 617 -15.19 45.57 -31.98
CA SER A 617 -15.82 44.26 -31.95
C SER A 617 -15.15 43.32 -30.95
N LEU A 618 -13.81 43.29 -30.91
CA LEU A 618 -13.03 42.53 -29.96
C LEU A 618 -13.30 42.99 -28.52
N GLN A 619 -13.35 44.30 -28.29
CA GLN A 619 -13.64 44.87 -26.97
C GLN A 619 -15.08 44.56 -26.54
N LYS A 620 -16.05 44.57 -27.47
CA LYS A 620 -17.42 44.13 -27.22
C LYS A 620 -17.50 42.63 -26.90
N VAL A 621 -16.72 41.79 -27.58
CA VAL A 621 -16.63 40.34 -27.31
C VAL A 621 -15.98 40.09 -25.95
N LEU A 622 -14.96 40.86 -25.56
CA LEU A 622 -14.35 40.78 -24.23
C LEU A 622 -15.33 41.17 -23.12
N LEU A 623 -16.09 42.25 -23.30
CA LEU A 623 -17.13 42.65 -22.36
C LEU A 623 -18.26 41.61 -22.29
N GLN A 624 -18.66 41.02 -23.43
CA GLN A 624 -19.62 39.91 -23.45
C GLN A 624 -19.08 38.67 -22.76
N LYS A 625 -17.78 38.38 -22.90
CA LYS A 625 -17.13 37.29 -22.18
C LYS A 625 -17.13 37.54 -20.67
N GLU A 626 -16.79 38.75 -20.22
CA GLU A 626 -16.85 39.11 -18.80
C GLU A 626 -18.28 39.05 -18.25
N GLU A 627 -19.28 39.47 -19.04
CA GLU A 627 -20.70 39.34 -18.68
C GLU A 627 -21.15 37.88 -18.62
N LEU A 628 -20.69 37.04 -19.56
CA LEU A 628 -20.95 35.60 -19.54
C LEU A 628 -20.24 34.91 -18.36
N ASP A 629 -19.01 35.28 -18.03
CA ASP A 629 -18.28 34.77 -16.87
C ASP A 629 -18.95 35.19 -15.55
N ALA A 630 -19.46 36.43 -15.48
CA ALA A 630 -20.25 36.90 -14.34
C ALA A 630 -21.60 36.17 -14.23
N ARG A 631 -22.30 35.95 -15.36
CA ARG A 631 -23.52 35.15 -15.41
C ARG A 631 -23.25 33.69 -15.06
N LEU A 632 -22.11 33.13 -15.47
CA LEU A 632 -21.73 31.76 -15.19
C LEU A 632 -21.41 31.58 -13.70
N LYS A 633 -20.71 32.54 -13.07
CA LYS A 633 -20.54 32.57 -11.62
C LYS A 633 -21.87 32.72 -10.88
N LYS A 634 -22.77 33.56 -11.38
CA LYS A 634 -24.11 33.71 -10.81
C LYS A 634 -24.93 32.42 -10.94
N LEU A 635 -24.91 31.78 -12.10
CA LEU A 635 -25.56 30.50 -12.36
C LEU A 635 -24.92 29.36 -11.56
N GLN A 636 -23.62 29.39 -11.31
CA GLN A 636 -22.95 28.45 -10.41
C GLN A 636 -23.43 28.64 -8.97
N GLN A 637 -23.56 29.89 -8.51
CA GLN A 637 -24.07 30.19 -7.18
C GLN A 637 -25.56 29.88 -7.04
N GLU A 638 -26.36 30.15 -8.08
CA GLU A 638 -27.76 29.74 -8.17
C GLU A 638 -27.87 28.20 -8.24
N ASN A 639 -26.98 27.50 -8.94
CA ASN A 639 -26.95 26.03 -8.97
C ASN A 639 -26.58 25.43 -7.61
N LEU A 640 -25.65 26.03 -6.88
CA LEU A 640 -25.34 25.65 -5.50
C LEU A 640 -26.57 25.86 -4.59
N GLY A 641 -27.22 27.02 -4.69
CA GLY A 641 -28.46 27.29 -3.96
C GLY A 641 -29.62 26.39 -4.38
N LEU A 642 -29.70 26.01 -5.66
CA LEU A 642 -30.67 25.04 -6.18
C LEU A 642 -30.34 23.62 -5.75
N LEU A 643 -29.06 23.25 -5.57
CA LEU A 643 -28.66 21.97 -5.00
C LEU A 643 -29.09 21.88 -3.54
N ASP A 644 -28.87 22.96 -2.78
CA ASP A 644 -29.30 23.06 -1.39
C ASP A 644 -30.84 23.07 -1.28
N ALA A 645 -31.53 23.78 -2.18
CA ALA A 645 -32.98 23.74 -2.26
C ALA A 645 -33.49 22.37 -2.73
N GLN A 646 -32.81 21.70 -3.66
CA GLN A 646 -33.16 20.36 -4.16
C GLN A 646 -32.99 19.32 -3.06
N THR A 647 -31.92 19.39 -2.28
CA THR A 647 -31.73 18.50 -1.12
C THR A 647 -32.78 18.77 -0.04
N SER A 648 -33.12 20.04 0.21
CA SER A 648 -34.20 20.40 1.14
C SER A 648 -35.61 20.03 0.66
N LEU A 649 -35.86 20.08 -0.65
CA LEU A 649 -37.14 19.73 -1.28
C LEU A 649 -37.28 18.23 -1.55
N LYS A 650 -36.19 17.46 -1.50
CA LYS A 650 -36.19 16.02 -1.77
C LYS A 650 -37.11 15.25 -0.81
N ALA A 651 -37.10 15.60 0.48
CA ALA A 651 -37.95 14.94 1.48
C ALA A 651 -39.46 15.26 1.33
N PRO A 652 -39.87 16.54 1.12
CA PRO A 652 -41.24 16.85 0.73
C PRO A 652 -41.65 16.22 -0.61
N LEU A 653 -40.75 16.21 -1.61
CA LEU A 653 -41.02 15.70 -2.95
C LEU A 653 -41.31 14.20 -2.90
N THR A 654 -40.52 13.41 -2.17
CA THR A 654 -40.79 11.98 -1.96
C THR A 654 -42.14 11.75 -1.30
N MET A 655 -42.51 12.56 -0.31
CA MET A 655 -43.82 12.46 0.35
C MET A 655 -44.97 12.84 -0.60
N THR A 656 -44.79 13.85 -1.45
CA THR A 656 -45.77 14.19 -2.49
C THR A 656 -45.80 13.19 -3.64
N GLN A 657 -44.69 12.52 -3.95
CA GLN A 657 -44.61 11.47 -4.96
C GLN A 657 -45.40 10.25 -4.52
N GLU A 658 -45.29 9.86 -3.25
CA GLU A 658 -46.11 8.79 -2.66
C GLU A 658 -47.61 9.14 -2.70
N MET A 659 -47.98 10.39 -2.39
CA MET A 659 -49.38 10.84 -2.52
C MET A 659 -49.85 10.97 -3.98
N LEU A 660 -48.95 11.36 -4.90
CA LEU A 660 -49.26 11.48 -6.33
C LEU A 660 -49.38 10.11 -6.99
N GLU A 661 -48.61 9.12 -6.58
CA GLU A 661 -48.73 7.74 -7.04
C GLU A 661 -50.05 7.13 -6.56
N SER A 662 -50.44 7.40 -5.32
CA SER A 662 -51.77 7.02 -4.80
C SER A 662 -52.91 7.69 -5.57
N THR A 663 -52.85 9.00 -5.82
CA THR A 663 -53.90 9.72 -6.58
C THR A 663 -53.87 9.42 -8.08
N LYS A 664 -52.70 9.12 -8.67
CA LYS A 664 -52.59 8.63 -10.05
C LYS A 664 -53.19 7.24 -10.19
N ALA A 665 -53.03 6.35 -9.22
CA ALA A 665 -53.69 5.05 -9.25
C ALA A 665 -55.22 5.22 -9.29
N GLU A 666 -55.78 6.08 -8.44
CA GLU A 666 -57.22 6.40 -8.45
C GLU A 666 -57.67 7.12 -9.74
N MET A 667 -56.86 8.01 -10.30
CA MET A 667 -57.20 8.74 -11.53
C MET A 667 -57.06 7.87 -12.79
N VAL A 668 -56.10 6.94 -12.83
CA VAL A 668 -55.99 5.94 -13.91
C VAL A 668 -57.19 5.01 -13.88
N GLU A 669 -57.67 4.61 -12.71
CA GLU A 669 -58.90 3.81 -12.59
C GLU A 669 -60.14 4.58 -13.07
N LYS A 670 -60.26 5.87 -12.72
CA LYS A 670 -61.34 6.76 -13.23
C LYS A 670 -61.23 7.04 -14.73
N ASN A 671 -60.02 7.20 -15.27
CA ASN A 671 -59.82 7.43 -16.70
C ASN A 671 -60.00 6.16 -17.52
N LEU A 672 -59.65 4.99 -16.98
CA LEU A 672 -59.89 3.70 -17.63
C LEU A 672 -61.40 3.45 -17.74
N THR A 673 -62.16 3.74 -16.68
CA THR A 673 -63.62 3.61 -16.70
C THR A 673 -64.29 4.64 -17.64
N ALA A 674 -63.81 5.89 -17.66
CA ALA A 674 -64.28 6.90 -18.61
C ALA A 674 -63.93 6.56 -20.08
N SER A 675 -62.72 6.04 -20.32
CA SER A 675 -62.28 5.61 -21.65
C SER A 675 -63.09 4.42 -22.14
N GLN A 676 -63.34 3.42 -21.30
CA GLN A 676 -64.21 2.29 -21.64
C GLN A 676 -65.62 2.75 -22.01
N LYS A 677 -66.15 3.74 -21.29
CA LYS A 677 -67.46 4.33 -21.59
C LYS A 677 -67.46 5.11 -22.92
N SER A 678 -66.44 5.92 -23.17
CA SER A 678 -66.29 6.64 -24.45
C SER A 678 -66.07 5.70 -25.64
N GLN A 679 -65.38 4.57 -25.43
CA GLN A 679 -65.18 3.55 -26.44
C GLN A 679 -66.50 2.83 -26.77
N SER A 680 -67.36 2.58 -25.78
CA SER A 680 -68.70 2.05 -26.04
C SER A 680 -69.58 3.02 -26.84
N GLU A 681 -69.51 4.32 -26.53
CA GLU A 681 -70.24 5.37 -27.28
C GLU A 681 -69.70 5.54 -28.71
N LEU A 682 -68.39 5.38 -28.92
CA LEU A 682 -67.76 5.42 -30.25
C LEU A 682 -68.16 4.21 -31.09
N LEU A 683 -68.24 3.01 -30.50
CA LEU A 683 -68.70 1.81 -31.18
C LEU A 683 -70.17 1.92 -31.60
N GLU A 684 -71.01 2.57 -30.78
CA GLU A 684 -72.41 2.84 -31.10
C GLU A 684 -72.54 3.86 -32.25
N LYS A 685 -71.76 4.96 -32.20
CA LYS A 685 -71.70 5.94 -33.31
C LYS A 685 -71.14 5.34 -34.60
N LEU A 686 -70.16 4.46 -34.52
CA LEU A 686 -69.63 3.75 -35.69
C LEU A 686 -70.72 2.88 -36.34
N ARG A 687 -71.52 2.17 -35.54
CA ARG A 687 -72.69 1.43 -36.03
C ARG A 687 -73.70 2.33 -36.72
N GLU A 688 -74.04 3.47 -36.13
CA GLU A 688 -74.94 4.45 -36.78
C GLU A 688 -74.36 5.02 -38.08
N THR A 689 -73.05 5.27 -38.14
CA THR A 689 -72.41 5.76 -39.37
C THR A 689 -72.32 4.70 -40.46
N GLU A 690 -72.11 3.43 -40.10
CA GLU A 690 -72.19 2.31 -41.04
C GLU A 690 -73.60 2.14 -41.61
N GLU A 691 -74.64 2.30 -40.78
CA GLU A 691 -76.03 2.27 -41.26
C GLU A 691 -76.34 3.45 -42.19
N LYS A 692 -75.85 4.66 -41.87
CA LYS A 692 -75.96 5.85 -42.74
C LYS A 692 -75.21 5.69 -44.07
N LEU A 693 -74.01 5.11 -44.05
CA LEU A 693 -73.23 4.83 -45.26
C LEU A 693 -73.90 3.76 -46.12
N ARG A 694 -74.53 2.72 -45.53
CA ARG A 694 -75.33 1.76 -46.29
C ARG A 694 -76.51 2.43 -46.99
N ALA A 695 -77.27 3.28 -46.28
CA ALA A 695 -78.36 4.04 -46.89
C ALA A 695 -77.87 5.00 -48.00
N GLN A 696 -76.70 5.61 -47.82
CA GLN A 696 -76.11 6.50 -48.83
C GLN A 696 -75.58 5.73 -50.06
N THR A 697 -75.14 4.49 -49.87
CA THR A 697 -74.72 3.59 -50.96
C THR A 697 -75.92 3.16 -51.81
N GLU A 698 -77.08 2.92 -51.21
CA GLU A 698 -78.33 2.68 -51.92
C GLU A 698 -78.76 3.90 -52.77
N ILE A 699 -78.58 5.12 -52.25
CA ILE A 699 -78.85 6.36 -52.99
C ILE A 699 -77.87 6.54 -54.16
N CYS A 700 -76.59 6.21 -53.99
CA CYS A 700 -75.61 6.27 -55.06
C CYS A 700 -75.92 5.26 -56.18
N GLY A 701 -76.41 4.05 -55.82
CA GLY A 701 -76.90 3.08 -56.79
C GLY A 701 -78.07 3.61 -57.63
N HIS A 702 -79.00 4.34 -57.01
CA HIS A 702 -80.10 5.00 -57.74
C HIS A 702 -79.63 6.14 -58.65
N LEU A 703 -78.62 6.92 -58.23
CA LEU A 703 -78.05 8.00 -59.05
C LEU A 703 -77.26 7.47 -60.24
N GLN A 704 -76.55 6.35 -60.06
CA GLN A 704 -75.79 5.71 -61.12
C GLN A 704 -76.70 5.11 -62.20
N GLY A 705 -77.81 4.47 -61.80
CA GLY A 705 -78.84 4.04 -62.76
C GLY A 705 -79.46 5.20 -63.54
N ARG A 706 -79.57 6.39 -62.93
CA ARG A 706 -80.08 7.61 -63.59
C ARG A 706 -79.06 8.28 -64.51
N ALA A 707 -77.77 8.15 -64.21
CA ALA A 707 -76.69 8.61 -65.06
C ALA A 707 -76.58 7.74 -66.33
N ASP A 708 -76.72 6.42 -66.19
CA ASP A 708 -76.74 5.48 -67.32
C ASP A 708 -77.94 5.73 -68.27
N GLU A 709 -79.11 6.09 -67.72
CA GLU A 709 -80.27 6.53 -68.50
C GLU A 709 -80.00 7.83 -69.30
N LEU A 710 -79.31 8.81 -68.69
CA LEU A 710 -78.98 10.08 -69.32
C LEU A 710 -77.88 9.94 -70.37
N GLU A 711 -76.91 9.05 -70.15
CA GLU A 711 -75.84 8.78 -71.10
C GLU A 711 -76.38 8.07 -72.35
N ASN A 712 -77.35 7.15 -72.18
CA ASN A 712 -78.06 6.54 -73.30
C ASN A 712 -78.90 7.54 -74.10
N ARG A 713 -79.60 8.49 -73.44
CA ARG A 713 -80.30 9.59 -74.12
C ARG A 713 -79.38 10.56 -74.86
N THR A 714 -78.17 10.79 -74.34
CA THR A 714 -77.20 11.68 -75.00
C THR A 714 -76.58 11.00 -76.24
N ARG A 715 -76.45 9.67 -76.19
CA ARG A 715 -76.02 8.85 -77.33
C ARG A 715 -77.07 8.87 -78.46
N GLU A 716 -78.37 8.90 -78.14
CA GLU A 716 -79.47 9.06 -79.11
C GLU A 716 -79.46 10.45 -79.80
N ILE A 717 -79.18 11.53 -79.06
CA ILE A 717 -79.12 12.91 -79.62
C ILE A 717 -77.90 13.11 -80.55
N TYR A 718 -76.80 12.38 -80.34
CA TYR A 718 -75.62 12.46 -81.19
C TYR A 718 -75.78 11.74 -82.55
N TYR A 719 -76.72 10.79 -82.66
CA TYR A 719 -77.08 10.17 -83.94
C TYR A 719 -78.08 11.01 -84.76
N GLU A 720 -78.80 11.97 -84.16
CA GLU A 720 -79.78 12.83 -84.86
C GLU A 720 -79.21 14.17 -85.37
N LYS A 721 -78.02 14.60 -84.94
CA LYS A 721 -77.39 15.87 -85.41
C LYS A 721 -76.45 15.74 -86.61
N GLY A 722 -76.15 14.53 -87.08
CA GLY A 722 -75.30 14.27 -88.26
C GLY A 722 -76.03 14.25 -89.61
N ALA A 723 -77.35 14.48 -89.64
CA ALA A 723 -78.20 14.22 -90.82
C ALA A 723 -79.06 15.41 -91.31
N ALA A 724 -78.70 16.67 -90.99
CA ALA A 724 -79.49 17.83 -91.43
C ALA A 724 -78.64 19.06 -91.81
N GLU A 725 -77.74 18.93 -92.77
CA GLU A 725 -77.19 20.06 -93.56
C GLU A 725 -77.13 19.68 -95.04
N LEU A 726 -78.23 19.91 -95.77
CA LEU A 726 -78.29 20.08 -97.24
C LEU A 726 -79.73 20.44 -97.64
N ASN A 727 -80.09 21.74 -97.67
CA ASN A 727 -80.79 22.33 -98.83
C ASN A 727 -80.91 23.87 -98.79
N GLU A 728 -80.28 24.50 -99.79
CA GLU A 728 -80.70 25.61 -100.67
C GLU A 728 -81.54 26.84 -100.21
N LYS A 729 -80.89 28.01 -100.46
CA LYS A 729 -81.26 29.15 -101.35
C LYS A 729 -82.25 30.27 -100.91
N THR A 730 -81.78 31.49 -101.26
CA THR A 730 -82.50 32.72 -101.73
C THR A 730 -83.33 33.51 -100.69
N SER A 731 -83.39 34.86 -100.63
CA SER A 731 -83.12 35.96 -101.58
C SER A 731 -83.01 37.35 -100.89
N SER A 732 -82.22 38.25 -101.50
CA SER A 732 -82.33 39.73 -101.70
C SER A 732 -83.01 40.68 -100.67
N LEU A 733 -82.38 41.84 -100.39
CA LEU A 733 -82.84 43.18 -100.87
C LEU A 733 -81.82 44.31 -100.63
N GLU A 734 -82.00 45.40 -101.39
CA GLU A 734 -81.08 46.49 -101.79
C GLU A 734 -80.91 47.65 -100.78
N SER A 735 -79.83 48.45 -100.95
CA SER A 735 -79.84 49.91 -100.78
C SER A 735 -78.52 50.56 -101.23
N LYS A 736 -78.61 51.63 -102.03
CA LYS A 736 -77.52 52.34 -102.73
C LYS A 736 -76.92 53.45 -101.86
N GLU A 737 -75.64 53.33 -101.48
CA GLU A 737 -74.77 54.45 -101.04
C GLU A 737 -73.29 53.95 -100.98
N ALA A 738 -72.70 53.63 -102.14
CA ALA A 738 -71.57 52.68 -102.21
C ALA A 738 -70.14 53.18 -102.54
N PRO A 739 -69.79 54.45 -102.86
CA PRO A 739 -68.37 54.75 -103.11
C PRO A 739 -67.63 55.57 -102.03
N SER A 740 -68.31 56.41 -101.24
CA SER A 740 -67.64 57.35 -100.30
C SER A 740 -67.58 56.86 -98.85
N LYS A 741 -68.53 56.03 -98.41
CA LYS A 741 -68.45 55.32 -97.12
C LYS A 741 -67.50 54.12 -97.17
N LEU A 742 -67.27 53.55 -98.35
CA LEU A 742 -66.36 52.42 -98.55
C LEU A 742 -64.90 52.84 -98.33
N VAL A 743 -64.44 53.96 -98.91
CA VAL A 743 -63.05 54.43 -98.77
C VAL A 743 -62.70 54.84 -97.33
N MET A 744 -63.63 55.47 -96.60
CA MET A 744 -63.43 55.77 -95.17
C MET A 744 -63.49 54.52 -94.29
N ALA A 745 -64.37 53.57 -94.60
CA ALA A 745 -64.43 52.29 -93.89
C ALA A 745 -63.20 51.42 -94.19
N GLU A 746 -62.65 51.47 -95.40
CA GLU A 746 -61.42 50.79 -95.81
C GLU A 746 -60.20 51.41 -95.13
N ALA A 747 -60.07 52.74 -95.09
CA ALA A 747 -58.99 53.41 -94.35
C ALA A 747 -59.08 53.16 -92.84
N GLN A 748 -60.29 53.15 -92.27
CA GLN A 748 -60.51 52.82 -90.86
C GLN A 748 -60.23 51.34 -90.57
N LEU A 749 -60.58 50.43 -91.49
CA LEU A 749 -60.27 49.01 -91.39
C LEU A 749 -58.76 48.77 -91.48
N GLU A 750 -58.04 49.51 -92.33
CA GLU A 750 -56.59 49.42 -92.48
C GLU A 750 -55.85 49.95 -91.24
N LEU A 751 -56.33 51.04 -90.63
CA LEU A 751 -55.86 51.51 -89.32
C LEU A 751 -56.12 50.49 -88.21
N ASN A 752 -57.34 49.94 -88.14
CA ASN A 752 -57.68 48.89 -87.18
C ASN A 752 -56.84 47.62 -87.42
N LEU A 753 -56.53 47.28 -88.67
CA LEU A 753 -55.65 46.14 -88.99
C LEU A 753 -54.24 46.40 -88.48
N ARG A 754 -53.69 47.61 -88.70
CA ARG A 754 -52.37 48.03 -88.19
C ARG A 754 -52.33 48.05 -86.67
N GLU A 755 -53.40 48.49 -86.01
CA GLU A 755 -53.54 48.47 -84.55
C GLU A 755 -53.60 47.03 -84.03
N VAL A 756 -54.35 46.14 -84.69
CA VAL A 756 -54.44 44.72 -84.34
C VAL A 756 -53.11 44.00 -84.57
N THR A 757 -52.35 44.33 -85.62
CA THR A 757 -51.00 43.77 -85.83
C THR A 757 -50.03 44.26 -84.77
N ARG A 758 -50.05 45.55 -84.41
CA ARG A 758 -49.22 46.11 -83.33
C ARG A 758 -49.54 45.45 -81.99
N LEU A 759 -50.82 45.32 -81.63
CA LEU A 759 -51.25 44.65 -80.40
C LEU A 759 -50.91 43.15 -80.41
N ARG A 760 -50.95 42.48 -81.56
CA ARG A 760 -50.49 41.09 -81.69
C ARG A 760 -48.99 40.96 -81.47
N GLU A 761 -48.20 41.89 -81.99
CA GLU A 761 -46.75 41.94 -81.78
C GLU A 761 -46.42 42.22 -80.30
N GLU A 762 -47.07 43.20 -79.67
CA GLU A 762 -46.93 43.50 -78.23
C GLU A 762 -47.32 42.29 -77.35
N VAL A 763 -48.40 41.57 -77.69
CA VAL A 763 -48.79 40.35 -76.96
C VAL A 763 -47.79 39.22 -77.16
N MET A 764 -47.21 39.07 -78.36
CA MET A 764 -46.15 38.09 -78.61
C MET A 764 -44.88 38.43 -77.83
N GLU A 765 -44.50 39.71 -77.76
CA GLU A 765 -43.35 40.18 -77.00
C GLU A 765 -43.55 40.00 -75.49
N LEU A 766 -44.72 40.37 -74.95
CA LEU A 766 -45.06 40.13 -73.54
C LEU A 766 -45.10 38.63 -73.19
N ARG A 767 -45.58 37.78 -74.10
CA ARG A 767 -45.52 36.31 -73.92
C ARG A 767 -44.08 35.79 -73.94
N ALA A 768 -43.23 36.33 -74.80
CA ALA A 768 -41.81 35.96 -74.84
C ALA A 768 -41.08 36.40 -73.55
N GLN A 769 -41.36 37.61 -73.06
CA GLN A 769 -40.83 38.11 -71.79
C GLN A 769 -41.32 37.29 -70.59
N LEU A 770 -42.60 36.90 -70.55
CA LEU A 770 -43.15 36.02 -69.51
C LEU A 770 -42.51 34.62 -69.54
N LEU A 771 -42.29 34.06 -70.74
CA LEU A 771 -41.59 32.78 -70.90
C LEU A 771 -40.13 32.87 -70.44
N ALA A 772 -39.42 33.94 -70.79
CA ALA A 772 -38.05 34.19 -70.33
C ALA A 772 -37.99 34.35 -68.80
N GLY A 773 -38.88 35.15 -68.22
CA GLY A 773 -38.99 35.32 -66.77
C GLY A 773 -39.35 34.02 -66.04
N ASN A 774 -40.23 33.19 -66.60
CA ASN A 774 -40.54 31.86 -66.05
C ASN A 774 -39.34 30.90 -66.15
N GLN A 775 -38.57 30.94 -67.24
CA GLN A 775 -37.33 30.17 -67.37
C GLN A 775 -36.27 30.61 -66.36
N GLU A 776 -36.09 31.92 -66.13
CA GLU A 776 -35.18 32.44 -65.10
C GLU A 776 -35.64 32.05 -63.69
N LYS A 777 -36.94 32.14 -63.40
CA LYS A 777 -37.50 31.67 -62.13
C LYS A 777 -37.27 30.17 -61.91
N MET A 778 -37.46 29.34 -62.94
CA MET A 778 -37.16 27.91 -62.84
C MET A 778 -35.67 27.63 -62.62
N LYS A 779 -34.77 28.39 -63.26
CA LYS A 779 -33.31 28.29 -63.02
C LYS A 779 -32.94 28.65 -61.58
N LEU A 780 -33.52 29.73 -61.04
CA LEU A 780 -33.31 30.15 -59.66
C LEU A 780 -33.87 29.13 -58.67
N GLN A 781 -35.04 28.57 -58.95
CA GLN A 781 -35.64 27.51 -58.12
C GLN A 781 -34.78 26.23 -58.13
N ALA A 782 -34.29 25.81 -59.29
CA ALA A 782 -33.38 24.66 -59.38
C ALA A 782 -32.05 24.90 -58.63
N LEU A 783 -31.48 26.11 -58.69
CA LEU A 783 -30.30 26.48 -57.90
C LEU A 783 -30.59 26.49 -56.40
N GLN A 784 -31.78 26.94 -55.97
CA GLN A 784 -32.20 26.90 -54.57
C GLN A 784 -32.38 25.46 -54.07
N GLU A 785 -32.94 24.57 -54.89
CA GLU A 785 -33.11 23.15 -54.56
C GLU A 785 -31.74 22.44 -54.44
N VAL A 786 -30.80 22.69 -55.35
CA VAL A 786 -29.43 22.14 -55.27
C VAL A 786 -28.68 22.69 -54.05
N THR A 787 -28.79 23.98 -53.76
CA THR A 787 -28.17 24.58 -52.56
C THR A 787 -28.84 24.14 -51.27
N ALA A 788 -30.14 23.83 -51.27
CA ALA A 788 -30.82 23.21 -50.14
C ALA A 788 -30.37 21.76 -49.93
N ALA A 789 -30.29 20.96 -51.00
CA ALA A 789 -29.80 19.59 -50.95
C ALA A 789 -28.36 19.52 -50.42
N SER A 790 -27.45 20.34 -50.95
CA SER A 790 -26.05 20.38 -50.47
C SER A 790 -25.91 20.80 -48.99
N ARG A 791 -26.81 21.65 -48.49
CA ARG A 791 -26.83 22.02 -47.05
C ARG A 791 -27.32 20.87 -46.18
N GLU A 792 -28.26 20.08 -46.66
CA GLU A 792 -28.75 18.89 -45.95
C GLU A 792 -27.68 17.79 -45.93
N ASP A 793 -26.96 17.59 -47.04
CA ASP A 793 -25.82 16.67 -47.10
C ASP A 793 -24.70 17.07 -46.12
N LEU A 794 -24.37 18.36 -46.04
CA LEU A 794 -23.40 18.88 -45.07
C LEU A 794 -23.88 18.72 -43.62
N ARG A 795 -25.18 18.94 -43.35
CA ARG A 795 -25.77 18.72 -42.02
C ARG A 795 -25.67 17.24 -41.61
N MET A 796 -26.06 16.34 -42.51
CA MET A 796 -25.94 14.89 -42.32
C MET A 796 -24.49 14.47 -42.02
N LEU A 797 -23.52 15.01 -42.77
CA LEU A 797 -22.10 14.72 -42.53
C LEU A 797 -21.62 15.24 -41.17
N VAL A 798 -22.04 16.44 -40.77
CA VAL A 798 -21.73 17.01 -39.46
C VAL A 798 -22.34 16.17 -38.33
N ASP A 799 -23.58 15.73 -38.47
CA ASP A 799 -24.24 14.90 -37.46
C ASP A 799 -23.63 13.50 -37.40
N GLN A 800 -23.18 12.94 -38.53
CA GLN A 800 -22.44 11.69 -38.58
C GLN A 800 -21.06 11.80 -37.91
N LEU A 801 -20.33 12.91 -38.14
CA LEU A 801 -19.06 13.18 -37.45
C LEU A 801 -19.26 13.40 -35.95
N LYS A 802 -20.31 14.10 -35.53
CA LYS A 802 -20.66 14.24 -34.10
C LYS A 802 -20.95 12.89 -33.46
N ALA A 803 -21.76 12.05 -34.10
CA ALA A 803 -22.06 10.71 -33.59
C ALA A 803 -20.80 9.84 -33.49
N GLN A 804 -19.87 9.95 -34.46
CA GLN A 804 -18.58 9.26 -34.38
C GLN A 804 -17.71 9.77 -33.21
N VAL A 805 -17.66 11.08 -32.98
CA VAL A 805 -16.92 11.68 -31.85
C VAL A 805 -17.55 11.29 -30.51
N GLU A 806 -18.88 11.31 -30.41
CA GLU A 806 -19.61 10.90 -29.20
C GLU A 806 -19.39 9.41 -28.89
N GLU A 807 -19.44 8.54 -29.90
CA GLU A 807 -19.15 7.11 -29.72
C GLU A 807 -17.68 6.85 -29.36
N LEU A 808 -16.75 7.62 -29.93
CA LEU A 808 -15.32 7.53 -29.57
C LEU A 808 -15.09 8.01 -28.12
N ASN A 809 -15.74 9.09 -27.72
CA ASN A 809 -15.70 9.60 -26.34
C ASN A 809 -16.32 8.60 -25.36
N ARG A 810 -17.45 7.97 -25.71
CA ARG A 810 -18.08 6.93 -24.89
C ARG A 810 -17.14 5.75 -24.68
N LYS A 811 -16.52 5.24 -25.74
CA LYS A 811 -15.51 4.17 -25.65
C LYS A 811 -14.31 4.59 -24.79
N HIS A 812 -13.84 5.83 -24.94
CA HIS A 812 -12.72 6.32 -24.14
C HIS A 812 -13.06 6.40 -22.65
N VAL A 813 -14.26 6.86 -22.29
CA VAL A 813 -14.76 6.86 -20.91
C VAL A 813 -14.89 5.43 -20.38
N ASP A 814 -15.47 4.51 -21.16
CA ASP A 814 -15.58 3.09 -20.79
C ASP A 814 -14.18 2.45 -20.58
N ASP A 815 -13.19 2.81 -21.37
CA ASP A 815 -11.80 2.35 -21.20
C ASP A 815 -11.13 2.94 -19.95
N ILE A 816 -11.37 4.21 -19.64
CA ILE A 816 -10.89 4.86 -18.42
C ILE A 816 -11.50 4.16 -17.20
N LEU A 817 -12.81 3.94 -17.17
CA LEU A 817 -13.49 3.27 -16.07
C LEU A 817 -12.95 1.85 -15.87
N ARG A 818 -12.79 1.08 -16.95
CA ARG A 818 -12.18 -0.27 -16.88
C ARG A 818 -10.74 -0.24 -16.42
N SER A 819 -9.98 0.81 -16.75
CA SER A 819 -8.60 0.97 -16.25
C SER A 819 -8.57 1.29 -14.75
N GLN A 820 -9.50 2.13 -14.27
CA GLN A 820 -9.66 2.46 -12.86
C GLN A 820 -10.07 1.24 -12.04
N GLU A 821 -11.03 0.44 -12.53
CA GLU A 821 -11.43 -0.82 -11.86
C GLU A 821 -10.26 -1.82 -11.72
N ARG A 822 -9.40 -1.92 -12.75
CA ARG A 822 -8.18 -2.75 -12.69
C ARG A 822 -7.18 -2.19 -11.70
N GLU A 823 -6.99 -0.88 -11.67
CA GLU A 823 -6.10 -0.22 -10.70
C GLU A 823 -6.59 -0.45 -9.26
N GLU A 824 -7.89 -0.29 -9.01
CA GLU A 824 -8.51 -0.57 -7.71
C GLU A 824 -8.42 -2.05 -7.31
N ALA A 825 -8.54 -2.98 -8.27
CA ALA A 825 -8.31 -4.40 -8.02
C ALA A 825 -6.87 -4.69 -7.60
N LEU A 826 -5.89 -4.09 -8.30
CA LEU A 826 -4.46 -4.22 -7.97
C LEU A 826 -4.13 -3.58 -6.62
N ILE A 827 -4.72 -2.43 -6.29
CA ILE A 827 -4.59 -1.80 -4.97
C ILE A 827 -5.12 -2.73 -3.87
N ARG A 828 -6.31 -3.33 -4.07
CA ARG A 828 -6.89 -4.28 -3.11
C ARG A 828 -6.03 -5.53 -2.93
N GLU A 829 -5.44 -6.05 -4.00
CA GLU A 829 -4.53 -7.20 -3.94
C GLU A 829 -3.24 -6.85 -3.20
N ARG A 830 -2.62 -5.71 -3.52
CA ARG A 830 -1.43 -5.19 -2.81
C ARG A 830 -1.72 -4.95 -1.32
N ASP A 831 -2.87 -4.39 -0.99
CA ASP A 831 -3.28 -4.14 0.40
C ASP A 831 -3.63 -5.45 1.13
N GLY A 832 -4.16 -6.44 0.42
CA GLY A 832 -4.34 -7.81 0.92
C GLY A 832 -3.00 -8.48 1.24
N GLU A 833 -2.03 -8.39 0.32
CA GLU A 833 -0.70 -8.93 0.50
C GLU A 833 0.08 -8.20 1.60
N ALA A 834 -0.03 -6.87 1.69
CA ALA A 834 0.55 -6.08 2.77
C ALA A 834 0.00 -6.48 4.14
N ARG A 835 -1.31 -6.73 4.24
CA ARG A 835 -1.94 -7.27 5.45
C ARG A 835 -1.44 -8.68 5.78
N ALA A 836 -1.34 -9.56 4.79
CA ALA A 836 -0.79 -10.91 4.99
C ALA A 836 0.67 -10.88 5.46
N ARG A 837 1.50 -10.01 4.88
CA ARG A 837 2.88 -9.75 5.33
C ARG A 837 2.93 -9.24 6.76
N ALA A 838 2.08 -8.28 7.11
CA ALA A 838 2.01 -7.74 8.47
C ALA A 838 1.60 -8.82 9.48
N GLY A 839 0.59 -9.63 9.14
CA GLY A 839 0.15 -10.78 9.94
C GLY A 839 1.27 -11.78 10.17
N LEU A 840 1.92 -12.26 9.10
CA LEU A 840 3.05 -13.20 9.21
C LEU A 840 4.24 -12.60 9.95
N THR A 841 4.51 -11.29 9.81
CA THR A 841 5.58 -10.62 10.56
C THR A 841 5.27 -10.58 12.05
N ALA A 842 4.00 -10.32 12.42
CA ALA A 842 3.56 -10.37 13.81
C ALA A 842 3.63 -11.79 14.39
N GLU A 843 3.22 -12.81 13.63
CA GLU A 843 3.36 -14.22 14.01
C GLU A 843 4.83 -14.62 14.23
N VAL A 844 5.73 -14.25 13.30
CA VAL A 844 7.19 -14.48 13.45
C VAL A 844 7.73 -13.79 14.70
N MET A 845 7.31 -12.56 14.98
CA MET A 845 7.71 -11.85 16.20
C MET A 845 7.21 -12.57 17.47
N SER A 846 5.93 -12.96 17.50
CA SER A 846 5.35 -13.69 18.63
C SER A 846 6.06 -15.03 18.88
N CYS A 847 6.29 -15.82 17.82
CA CYS A 847 7.02 -17.09 17.90
C CYS A 847 8.45 -16.88 18.39
N ARG A 848 9.12 -15.82 17.94
CA ARG A 848 10.48 -15.48 18.39
C ARG A 848 10.50 -15.11 19.88
N GLU A 849 9.58 -14.27 20.33
CA GLU A 849 9.49 -13.87 21.75
C GLU A 849 9.19 -15.07 22.67
N GLU A 850 8.35 -16.00 22.22
CA GLU A 850 8.09 -17.26 22.93
C GLU A 850 9.33 -18.17 22.96
N ALA A 851 10.03 -18.33 21.85
CA ALA A 851 11.28 -19.10 21.80
C ALA A 851 12.36 -18.48 22.70
N GLU A 852 12.50 -17.15 22.72
CA GLU A 852 13.42 -16.43 23.61
C GLU A 852 13.05 -16.61 25.09
N ARG A 853 11.76 -16.52 25.43
CA ARG A 853 11.28 -16.79 26.80
C ARG A 853 11.56 -18.23 27.24
N LEU A 854 11.27 -19.22 26.39
CA LEU A 854 11.58 -20.62 26.68
C LEU A 854 13.08 -20.85 26.80
N LYS A 855 13.89 -20.17 25.98
CA LYS A 855 15.35 -20.26 26.05
C LYS A 855 15.90 -19.73 27.36
N MET A 856 15.37 -18.59 27.82
CA MET A 856 15.73 -18.04 29.13
C MET A 856 15.34 -18.99 30.27
N SER A 857 14.15 -19.59 30.21
CA SER A 857 13.72 -20.58 31.21
C SER A 857 14.59 -21.83 31.19
N TYR A 858 14.92 -22.35 30.00
CA TYR A 858 15.83 -23.47 29.84
C TYR A 858 17.23 -23.17 30.39
N ASP A 859 17.79 -22.00 30.07
CA ASP A 859 19.12 -21.59 30.56
C ASP A 859 19.12 -21.42 32.09
N ALA A 860 18.04 -20.88 32.69
CA ALA A 860 17.90 -20.78 34.14
C ALA A 860 17.88 -22.15 34.81
N VAL A 861 17.01 -23.06 34.35
CA VAL A 861 16.93 -24.43 34.88
C VAL A 861 18.23 -25.20 34.64
N ARG A 862 18.94 -24.93 33.54
CA ARG A 862 20.26 -25.53 33.27
C ARG A 862 21.30 -25.09 34.31
N VAL A 863 21.31 -23.81 34.69
CA VAL A 863 22.21 -23.29 35.73
C VAL A 863 21.85 -23.91 37.08
N GLU A 864 20.57 -23.90 37.46
CA GLU A 864 20.10 -24.52 38.71
C GLU A 864 20.41 -26.03 38.78
N ASN A 865 20.31 -26.75 37.66
CA ASN A 865 20.70 -28.15 37.58
C ASN A 865 22.22 -28.32 37.76
N GLY A 866 23.02 -27.41 37.21
CA GLY A 866 24.46 -27.35 37.47
C GLY A 866 24.77 -27.21 38.96
N GLU A 867 24.11 -26.26 39.63
CA GLU A 867 24.26 -26.02 41.07
C GLU A 867 23.84 -27.24 41.91
N SER A 868 22.72 -27.89 41.57
CA SER A 868 22.27 -29.13 42.24
C SER A 868 23.24 -30.29 42.02
N ARG A 869 23.86 -30.40 40.84
CA ARG A 869 24.90 -31.42 40.58
C ARG A 869 26.16 -31.15 41.38
N GLU A 870 26.58 -29.89 41.50
CA GLU A 870 27.70 -29.51 42.36
C GLU A 870 27.41 -29.78 43.84
N ALA A 871 26.21 -29.46 44.31
CA ALA A 871 25.76 -29.79 45.66
C ALA A 871 25.79 -31.31 45.91
N LEU A 872 25.31 -32.11 44.95
CA LEU A 872 25.42 -33.57 45.01
C LEU A 872 26.88 -34.04 45.07
N HIS A 873 27.77 -33.43 44.29
CA HIS A 873 29.20 -33.74 44.34
C HIS A 873 29.83 -33.41 45.70
N ARG A 874 29.48 -32.26 46.30
CA ARG A 874 29.92 -31.91 47.66
C ARG A 874 29.41 -32.91 48.70
N ALA A 875 28.12 -33.20 48.69
CA ALA A 875 27.53 -34.18 49.61
C ALA A 875 28.13 -35.58 49.45
N ASN A 876 28.41 -36.04 48.22
CA ASN A 876 29.12 -37.30 47.98
C ASN A 876 30.55 -37.28 48.58
N THR A 877 31.25 -36.15 48.50
CA THR A 877 32.62 -36.00 49.01
C THR A 877 32.62 -36.00 50.54
N GLU A 878 31.75 -35.23 51.16
CA GLU A 878 31.57 -35.18 52.62
C GLU A 878 31.16 -36.56 53.19
N THR A 879 30.24 -37.26 52.51
CA THR A 879 29.86 -38.64 52.88
C THR A 879 31.08 -39.58 52.83
N ALA A 880 31.94 -39.45 51.82
CA ALA A 880 33.14 -40.27 51.71
C ALA A 880 34.16 -39.96 52.82
N GLU A 881 34.39 -38.67 53.12
CA GLU A 881 35.30 -38.23 54.19
C GLU A 881 34.84 -38.71 55.58
N LEU A 882 33.54 -38.57 55.87
CA LEU A 882 32.94 -39.09 57.11
C LEU A 882 33.07 -40.61 57.19
N GLY A 883 32.87 -41.32 56.07
CA GLY A 883 33.06 -42.77 55.99
C GLY A 883 34.48 -43.19 56.36
N VAL A 884 35.49 -42.48 55.84
CA VAL A 884 36.90 -42.71 56.18
C VAL A 884 37.15 -42.48 57.68
N HIS A 885 36.62 -41.41 58.27
CA HIS A 885 36.79 -41.11 59.69
C HIS A 885 36.15 -42.19 60.58
N VAL A 886 34.95 -42.66 60.23
CA VAL A 886 34.31 -43.78 60.93
C VAL A 886 35.19 -45.04 60.85
N CYS A 887 35.72 -45.38 59.66
CA CYS A 887 36.62 -46.52 59.51
C CYS A 887 37.90 -46.39 60.36
N MET A 888 38.54 -45.22 60.37
CA MET A 888 39.74 -44.97 61.18
C MET A 888 39.48 -45.14 62.68
N LEU A 889 38.45 -44.47 63.21
CA LEU A 889 38.11 -44.57 64.63
C LEU A 889 37.65 -45.97 65.03
N THR A 890 36.96 -46.68 64.13
CA THR A 890 36.58 -48.07 64.38
C THR A 890 37.81 -48.97 64.48
N ALA A 891 38.83 -48.75 63.64
CA ALA A 891 40.10 -49.45 63.74
C ALA A 891 40.85 -49.12 65.04
N GLU A 892 40.92 -47.84 65.43
CA GLU A 892 41.54 -47.40 66.70
C GLU A 892 40.80 -47.98 67.91
N LYS A 893 39.46 -48.03 67.87
CA LYS A 893 38.64 -48.67 68.90
C LYS A 893 38.97 -50.15 69.03
N GLU A 894 38.97 -50.91 67.94
CA GLU A 894 39.32 -52.33 68.02
C GLU A 894 40.78 -52.55 68.50
N GLU A 895 41.71 -51.68 68.12
CA GLU A 895 43.08 -51.73 68.63
C GLU A 895 43.13 -51.49 70.16
N ALA A 896 42.43 -50.46 70.66
CA ALA A 896 42.32 -50.17 72.08
C ALA A 896 41.65 -51.31 72.85
N ARG A 897 40.62 -51.95 72.26
CA ARG A 897 39.96 -53.13 72.82
C ARG A 897 40.94 -54.29 72.98
N LEU A 898 41.69 -54.61 71.94
CA LEU A 898 42.68 -55.69 71.96
C LEU A 898 43.77 -55.43 73.01
N ARG A 899 44.21 -54.17 73.15
CA ARG A 899 45.16 -53.77 74.21
C ARG A 899 44.56 -53.92 75.61
N TRP A 900 43.27 -53.60 75.79
CA TRP A 900 42.58 -53.78 77.06
C TRP A 900 42.40 -55.26 77.41
N GLU A 901 42.06 -56.10 76.43
CA GLU A 901 41.98 -57.56 76.61
C GLU A 901 43.34 -58.12 77.06
N ASP A 902 44.45 -57.70 76.44
CA ASP A 902 45.82 -58.07 76.84
C ASP A 902 46.17 -57.63 78.27
N LEU A 903 45.94 -56.35 78.62
CA LEU A 903 46.16 -55.85 79.99
C LEU A 903 45.23 -56.50 81.02
N SER A 904 44.03 -56.91 80.62
CA SER A 904 43.12 -57.66 81.49
C SER A 904 43.65 -59.05 81.80
N THR A 905 44.16 -59.76 80.78
CA THR A 905 44.81 -61.05 81.01
C THR A 905 46.04 -60.92 81.91
N ARG A 906 46.88 -59.90 81.69
CA ARG A 906 48.06 -59.61 82.53
C ARG A 906 47.71 -59.35 84.00
N LEU A 907 46.63 -58.62 84.26
CA LEU A 907 46.18 -58.34 85.63
C LEU A 907 45.64 -59.59 86.31
N GLN A 908 44.92 -60.43 85.57
CA GLN A 908 44.46 -61.73 86.08
C GLN A 908 45.64 -62.66 86.40
N GLU A 909 46.67 -62.69 85.55
CA GLU A 909 47.93 -63.42 85.83
C GLU A 909 48.60 -62.91 87.11
N LEU A 910 48.67 -61.59 87.33
CA LEU A 910 49.25 -61.01 88.54
C LEU A 910 48.42 -61.29 89.80
N GLU A 911 47.09 -61.32 89.70
CA GLU A 911 46.21 -61.72 90.80
C GLU A 911 46.40 -63.20 91.15
N GLU A 912 46.53 -64.07 90.16
CA GLU A 912 46.85 -65.49 90.34
C GLU A 912 48.24 -65.68 90.99
N GLU A 913 49.25 -64.92 90.56
CA GLU A 913 50.57 -64.93 91.21
C GLU A 913 50.51 -64.46 92.67
N ALA A 914 49.78 -63.38 92.96
CA ALA A 914 49.63 -62.83 94.30
C ALA A 914 48.89 -63.81 95.25
N THR A 915 47.84 -64.47 94.75
CA THR A 915 47.11 -65.50 95.50
C THR A 915 47.97 -66.73 95.77
N GLN A 916 48.73 -67.21 94.78
CA GLN A 916 49.68 -68.31 94.98
C GLN A 916 50.74 -67.97 96.03
N GLU A 917 51.25 -66.73 96.02
CA GLU A 917 52.24 -66.30 97.02
C GLU A 917 51.61 -66.16 98.42
N ALA A 918 50.36 -65.68 98.52
CA ALA A 918 49.61 -65.65 99.78
C ALA A 918 49.36 -67.07 100.34
N GLU A 919 49.04 -68.04 99.48
CA GLU A 919 48.90 -69.45 99.87
C GLU A 919 50.23 -70.04 100.38
N ARG A 920 51.35 -69.77 99.70
CA ARG A 920 52.69 -70.18 100.15
C ARG A 920 53.05 -69.60 101.53
N LEU A 921 52.79 -68.30 101.72
CA LEU A 921 53.03 -67.64 102.99
C LEU A 921 52.15 -68.21 104.11
N ASN A 922 50.87 -68.47 103.84
CA ASN A 922 49.97 -69.12 104.80
C ASN A 922 50.45 -70.52 105.18
N ALA A 923 50.91 -71.33 104.22
CA ALA A 923 51.50 -72.64 104.50
C ALA A 923 52.74 -72.53 105.41
N CYS A 924 53.60 -71.54 105.18
CA CYS A 924 54.75 -71.27 106.05
C CYS A 924 54.33 -70.85 107.47
N VAL A 925 53.28 -70.04 107.61
CA VAL A 925 52.75 -69.63 108.92
C VAL A 925 52.18 -70.83 109.68
N GLU A 926 51.45 -71.72 109.01
CA GLU A 926 50.94 -72.95 109.63
C GLU A 926 52.07 -73.88 110.08
N GLN A 927 53.14 -74.02 109.29
CA GLN A 927 54.32 -74.79 109.70
C GLN A 927 54.95 -74.20 110.98
N LEU A 928 55.14 -72.88 111.04
CA LEU A 928 55.68 -72.21 112.22
C LEU A 928 54.75 -72.32 113.45
N ARG A 929 53.42 -72.43 113.25
CA ARG A 929 52.46 -72.70 114.32
C ARG A 929 52.61 -74.11 114.87
N GLN A 930 52.81 -75.10 114.00
CA GLN A 930 53.06 -76.49 114.41
C GLN A 930 54.36 -76.62 115.21
N GLU A 931 55.46 -76.03 114.72
CA GLU A 931 56.75 -76.00 115.43
C GLU A 931 56.61 -75.33 116.81
N ASN A 932 55.82 -74.25 116.91
CA ASN A 932 55.52 -73.62 118.21
C ASN A 932 54.74 -74.54 119.16
N GLN A 933 53.79 -75.32 118.66
CA GLN A 933 53.06 -76.29 119.49
C GLN A 933 53.99 -77.40 119.99
N GLU A 934 54.88 -77.92 119.14
CA GLU A 934 55.87 -78.92 119.53
C GLU A 934 56.83 -78.41 120.61
N LEU A 935 57.33 -77.18 120.46
CA LEU A 935 58.17 -76.53 121.47
C LEU A 935 57.43 -76.33 122.80
N ARG A 936 56.13 -75.99 122.77
CA ARG A 936 55.30 -75.91 123.97
C ARG A 936 55.12 -77.27 124.66
N CYS A 937 54.94 -78.35 123.91
CA CYS A 937 54.90 -79.70 124.46
C CYS A 937 56.23 -80.10 125.11
N GLN A 938 57.36 -79.72 124.51
CA GLN A 938 58.70 -79.97 125.09
C GLN A 938 58.92 -79.22 126.41
N LEU A 939 58.49 -77.95 126.48
CA LEU A 939 58.51 -77.16 127.72
C LEU A 939 57.70 -77.83 128.84
N GLN A 940 56.52 -78.35 128.51
CA GLN A 940 55.65 -79.02 129.48
C GLN A 940 56.28 -80.32 130.01
N THR A 941 57.00 -81.07 129.17
CA THR A 941 57.75 -82.26 129.62
C THR A 941 58.94 -81.94 130.54
N GLU A 942 59.61 -80.81 130.33
CA GLU A 942 60.68 -80.31 131.21
C GLU A 942 60.11 -79.89 132.58
N GLU A 943 58.94 -79.24 132.60
CA GLU A 943 58.23 -78.89 133.84
C GLU A 943 57.85 -80.13 134.67
N ASP A 944 57.38 -81.20 134.02
CA ASP A 944 57.04 -82.48 134.66
C ASP A 944 58.29 -83.20 135.24
N LEU A 945 59.43 -83.15 134.55
CA LEU A 945 60.72 -83.67 135.03
C LEU A 945 61.23 -82.92 136.27
N LEU A 946 61.02 -81.61 136.34
CA LEU A 946 61.32 -80.78 137.52
C LEU A 946 60.39 -81.07 138.71
N ALA A 947 59.15 -81.48 138.46
CA ALA A 947 58.23 -81.95 139.49
C ALA A 947 58.63 -83.33 140.06
N LEU A 948 59.13 -84.24 139.21
CA LEU A 948 59.62 -85.56 139.63
C LEU A 948 60.90 -85.46 140.50
N LYS A 949 61.82 -84.55 140.14
CA LYS A 949 63.05 -84.29 140.91
C LYS A 949 62.77 -83.79 142.33
N ARG A 950 61.74 -82.95 142.51
CA ARG A 950 61.30 -82.46 143.83
C ARG A 950 60.72 -83.57 144.71
N ARG A 951 60.05 -84.58 144.13
CA ARG A 951 59.50 -85.74 144.86
C ARG A 951 60.58 -86.67 145.42
N LEU A 952 61.63 -86.95 144.65
CA LEU A 952 62.72 -87.82 145.08
C LEU A 952 63.60 -87.22 146.19
N GLN A 953 63.59 -85.88 146.33
CA GLN A 953 64.34 -85.17 147.37
C GLN A 953 63.61 -85.16 148.74
N VAL A 954 62.30 -85.42 148.76
CA VAL A 954 61.47 -85.51 149.98
C VAL A 954 61.50 -86.93 150.60
N GLU A 955 61.67 -87.96 149.77
CA GLU A 955 61.74 -89.36 150.23
C GLU A 955 63.09 -89.68 150.91
N LEU A 956 64.19 -89.05 150.47
CA LEU A 956 65.54 -89.32 150.99
C LEU A 956 65.78 -88.71 152.40
N SER A 957 65.09 -87.62 152.76
CA SER A 957 65.21 -87.00 154.09
C SER A 957 64.32 -87.66 155.16
N LYS A 958 63.36 -88.52 154.77
CA LYS A 958 62.43 -89.17 155.69
C LYS A 958 62.94 -90.48 156.31
N ALA A 959 64.01 -91.08 155.77
CA ALA A 959 64.49 -92.40 156.19
C ALA A 959 65.66 -92.38 157.22
N GLN A 960 66.04 -91.22 157.77
CA GLN A 960 67.16 -91.10 158.72
C GLN A 960 66.79 -90.65 160.15
N GLN A 961 65.50 -90.55 160.47
CA GLN A 961 65.03 -90.41 161.85
C GLN A 961 63.77 -91.26 162.06
N GLU A 962 63.97 -92.57 162.13
CA GLU A 962 63.05 -93.43 162.87
C GLU A 962 63.39 -93.36 164.37
N VAL A 963 62.36 -93.57 165.20
CA VAL A 963 62.42 -93.98 166.62
C VAL A 963 62.64 -92.87 167.67
N GLU A 964 61.59 -92.12 167.99
CA GLU A 964 61.24 -91.86 169.40
C GLU A 964 59.73 -91.58 169.59
N THR A 965 59.05 -92.58 170.18
CA THR A 965 57.79 -92.52 170.96
C THR A 965 56.42 -92.33 170.29
N LEU A 966 55.62 -93.40 170.42
CA LEU A 966 54.16 -93.40 170.56
C LEU A 966 53.76 -92.84 171.94
N ARG A 967 53.03 -91.71 172.01
CA ARG A 967 51.83 -91.50 172.88
C ARG A 967 51.29 -90.06 172.85
N THR A 968 49.98 -90.01 172.58
CA THR A 968 48.92 -89.13 173.16
C THR A 968 48.87 -87.63 172.84
N THR A 969 47.70 -87.27 172.25
CA THR A 969 46.79 -86.12 172.59
C THR A 969 47.31 -84.70 172.31
N SER A 970 46.53 -83.70 171.89
CA SER A 970 45.08 -83.51 171.74
C SER A 970 44.82 -82.31 170.83
N GLN A 971 43.62 -82.31 170.24
CA GLN A 971 42.70 -81.16 170.12
C GLN A 971 43.02 -79.94 169.24
N GLU A 972 42.09 -79.77 168.30
CA GLU A 972 41.27 -78.57 168.07
C GLU A 972 41.80 -77.47 167.16
N GLY A 973 40.93 -77.10 166.21
CA GLY A 973 40.90 -75.71 165.75
C GLY A 973 40.25 -75.42 164.40
N ILE A 974 38.92 -75.58 164.33
CA ILE A 974 38.00 -74.62 163.70
C ILE A 974 37.66 -74.74 162.19
N GLN A 975 36.35 -74.84 162.00
CA GLN A 975 35.46 -74.69 160.82
C GLN A 975 35.30 -73.23 160.34
N VAL A 976 34.59 -73.03 159.22
CA VAL A 976 33.33 -72.23 159.04
C VAL A 976 33.20 -71.92 157.54
N LEU A 977 32.37 -72.67 156.78
CA LEU A 977 30.96 -72.43 156.42
C LEU A 977 30.75 -71.32 155.36
N GLN A 978 30.07 -71.64 154.25
CA GLN A 978 28.60 -71.53 154.22
C GLN A 978 27.90 -72.33 153.11
N LEU A 979 26.74 -72.82 153.52
CA LEU A 979 25.64 -73.58 152.91
C LEU A 979 24.52 -72.56 152.53
N HIS A 980 23.37 -72.81 151.90
CA HIS A 980 22.47 -73.96 151.78
C HIS A 980 21.32 -73.62 150.77
N PRO A 981 20.50 -74.60 150.36
CA PRO A 981 19.28 -74.45 149.55
C PRO A 981 17.99 -74.50 150.41
N SER A 982 16.81 -74.16 149.83
CA SER A 982 15.53 -74.95 149.87
C SER A 982 14.24 -74.12 149.63
N SER A 983 13.38 -74.66 148.74
CA SER A 983 11.90 -74.86 148.82
C SER A 983 10.88 -73.74 149.17
N GLN A 984 9.94 -73.56 148.21
CA GLN A 984 8.46 -73.58 148.28
C GLN A 984 7.60 -72.46 148.94
N THR A 985 6.55 -72.09 148.15
CA THR A 985 5.21 -71.53 148.50
C THR A 985 5.15 -70.11 149.04
N ALA A 986 4.23 -69.22 148.66
CA ALA A 986 2.93 -69.32 147.98
C ALA A 986 2.55 -67.92 147.43
N SER A 987 1.45 -67.90 146.66
CA SER A 987 0.48 -66.79 146.56
C SER A 987 0.64 -65.77 145.43
N HIS A 988 -0.26 -65.92 144.45
CA HIS A 988 -1.11 -64.90 143.83
C HIS A 988 -0.56 -63.46 143.73
N ASP A 989 -0.20 -63.03 142.52
CA ASP A 989 -1.02 -62.03 141.82
C ASP A 989 -0.67 -62.00 140.33
N ASN A 990 -1.68 -62.32 139.53
CA ASN A 990 -1.60 -62.54 138.10
C ASN A 990 -2.88 -61.96 137.51
N GLN A 991 -2.86 -60.68 137.14
CA GLN A 991 -3.73 -60.03 136.15
C GLN A 991 -3.43 -58.52 136.11
N LEU A 992 -2.67 -58.07 135.10
CA LEU A 992 -2.75 -56.78 134.38
C LEU A 992 -1.39 -56.37 133.78
N GLN A 993 -1.02 -56.98 132.65
CA GLN A 993 -0.25 -56.32 131.58
C GLN A 993 -0.22 -57.19 130.29
N LYS A 994 -1.42 -57.58 129.83
CA LYS A 994 -1.68 -58.03 128.44
C LYS A 994 -2.45 -56.91 127.72
N ALA A 995 -1.79 -55.77 127.46
CA ALA A 995 -2.37 -54.67 126.68
C ALA A 995 -1.29 -53.65 126.26
N THR A 996 -0.27 -54.10 125.52
CA THR A 996 0.76 -53.19 124.96
C THR A 996 1.37 -53.66 123.64
N PRO A 997 1.55 -54.98 123.35
CA PRO A 997 2.07 -55.39 122.04
C PRO A 997 1.01 -55.46 120.93
N GLU A 998 -0.29 -55.63 121.23
CA GLU A 998 -1.36 -55.66 120.21
C GLU A 998 -1.74 -54.25 119.70
N LEU A 999 -1.54 -53.20 120.52
CA LEU A 999 -1.79 -51.81 120.10
C LEU A 999 -0.67 -51.30 119.16
N GLN A 1000 0.55 -51.84 119.28
CA GLN A 1000 1.70 -51.42 118.46
C GLN A 1000 1.72 -52.12 117.10
N ASP A 1001 1.23 -53.36 117.03
CA ASP A 1001 1.09 -54.09 115.76
C ASP A 1001 -0.06 -53.52 114.90
N VAL A 1002 -1.23 -53.26 115.51
CA VAL A 1002 -2.37 -52.60 114.83
C VAL A 1002 -2.03 -51.17 114.40
N LYS A 1003 -1.20 -50.44 115.17
CA LYS A 1003 -0.73 -49.09 114.78
C LYS A 1003 0.23 -49.14 113.61
N SER A 1004 1.15 -50.11 113.57
CA SER A 1004 2.06 -50.32 112.43
C SER A 1004 1.33 -50.79 111.17
N GLN A 1005 0.23 -51.54 111.31
CA GLN A 1005 -0.64 -51.92 110.20
C GLN A 1005 -1.49 -50.75 109.71
N LEU A 1006 -1.99 -49.89 110.60
CA LEU A 1006 -2.72 -48.67 110.24
C LEU A 1006 -1.82 -47.67 109.50
N GLU A 1007 -0.56 -47.53 109.93
CA GLU A 1007 0.44 -46.69 109.24
C GLU A 1007 0.76 -47.22 107.84
N LYS A 1008 0.95 -48.55 107.68
CA LYS A 1008 1.14 -49.18 106.36
C LYS A 1008 -0.08 -49.05 105.45
N GLU A 1009 -1.28 -49.18 106.00
CA GLU A 1009 -2.52 -48.98 105.23
C GLU A 1009 -2.75 -47.49 104.90
N GLN A 1010 -2.33 -46.55 105.74
CA GLN A 1010 -2.30 -45.12 105.41
C GLN A 1010 -1.30 -44.80 104.29
N GLU A 1011 -0.08 -45.34 104.34
CA GLU A 1011 0.91 -45.18 103.26
C GLU A 1011 0.40 -45.77 101.93
N ARG A 1012 -0.27 -46.93 101.98
CA ARG A 1012 -0.94 -47.53 100.81
C ARG A 1012 -2.09 -46.65 100.31
N PHE A 1013 -2.90 -46.09 101.20
CA PHE A 1013 -3.97 -45.17 100.84
C PHE A 1013 -3.42 -43.92 100.13
N PHE A 1014 -2.36 -43.28 100.67
CA PHE A 1014 -1.70 -42.15 100.03
C PHE A 1014 -1.06 -42.52 98.68
N SER A 1015 -0.48 -43.72 98.56
CA SER A 1015 0.06 -44.23 97.30
C SER A 1015 -1.04 -44.41 96.24
N LEU A 1016 -2.19 -44.97 96.63
CA LEU A 1016 -3.34 -45.15 95.75
C LEU A 1016 -4.02 -43.82 95.42
N GLU A 1017 -4.11 -42.89 96.36
CA GLU A 1017 -4.65 -41.54 96.13
C GLU A 1017 -3.77 -40.75 95.15
N ASN A 1018 -2.44 -40.87 95.26
CA ASN A 1018 -1.51 -40.26 94.30
C ASN A 1018 -1.62 -40.91 92.92
N LYS A 1019 -1.79 -42.24 92.84
CA LYS A 1019 -2.06 -42.92 91.57
C LYS A 1019 -3.39 -42.51 90.96
N LEU A 1020 -4.44 -42.32 91.77
CA LEU A 1020 -5.73 -41.83 91.29
C LEU A 1020 -5.61 -40.42 90.71
N LYS A 1021 -4.92 -39.51 91.43
CA LYS A 1021 -4.65 -38.14 90.94
C LYS A 1021 -3.82 -38.13 89.66
N GLN A 1022 -2.84 -39.03 89.55
CA GLN A 1022 -2.05 -39.20 88.34
C GLN A 1022 -2.91 -39.69 87.16
N MET A 1023 -3.72 -40.73 87.38
CA MET A 1023 -4.64 -41.25 86.36
C MET A 1023 -5.70 -40.21 85.96
N GLU A 1024 -6.21 -39.40 86.89
CA GLU A 1024 -7.12 -38.29 86.58
C GLU A 1024 -6.43 -37.20 85.75
N ALA A 1025 -5.17 -36.87 86.03
CA ALA A 1025 -4.39 -35.92 85.24
C ALA A 1025 -4.10 -36.45 83.83
N GLU A 1026 -3.75 -37.74 83.71
CA GLU A 1026 -3.55 -38.42 82.42
C GLU A 1026 -4.85 -38.50 81.61
N ASN A 1027 -5.99 -38.78 82.25
CA ASN A 1027 -7.29 -38.81 81.59
C ASN A 1027 -7.69 -37.40 81.08
N LYS A 1028 -7.47 -36.36 81.88
CA LYS A 1028 -7.67 -34.96 81.43
C LYS A 1028 -6.79 -34.61 80.24
N ARG A 1029 -5.53 -35.03 80.26
CA ARG A 1029 -4.59 -34.84 79.13
C ARG A 1029 -5.07 -35.57 77.88
N CYS A 1030 -5.56 -36.80 78.01
CA CYS A 1030 -6.09 -37.57 76.89
C CYS A 1030 -7.34 -36.90 76.29
N CYS A 1031 -8.26 -36.40 77.12
CA CYS A 1031 -9.43 -35.65 76.65
C CYS A 1031 -9.05 -34.36 75.90
N GLN A 1032 -8.05 -33.62 76.39
CA GLN A 1032 -7.55 -32.42 75.70
C GLN A 1032 -6.93 -32.76 74.35
N GLN A 1033 -6.15 -33.85 74.27
CA GLN A 1033 -5.58 -34.33 73.00
C GLN A 1033 -6.66 -34.77 72.01
N ILE A 1034 -7.72 -35.45 72.47
CA ILE A 1034 -8.84 -35.84 71.61
C ILE A 1034 -9.55 -34.60 71.07
N GLU A 1035 -9.80 -33.59 71.90
CA GLU A 1035 -10.45 -32.34 71.46
C GLU A 1035 -9.58 -31.58 70.44
N GLU A 1036 -8.28 -31.48 70.70
CA GLU A 1036 -7.35 -30.85 69.77
C GLU A 1036 -7.28 -31.61 68.42
N LYS A 1037 -7.29 -32.95 68.47
CA LYS A 1037 -7.37 -33.79 67.28
C LYS A 1037 -8.70 -33.64 66.55
N ASN A 1038 -9.83 -33.53 67.26
CA ASN A 1038 -11.14 -33.27 66.66
C ASN A 1038 -11.18 -31.92 65.93
N ILE A 1039 -10.59 -30.87 66.52
CA ILE A 1039 -10.48 -29.56 65.89
C ILE A 1039 -9.58 -29.63 64.64
N GLN A 1040 -8.46 -30.34 64.71
CA GLN A 1040 -7.59 -30.57 63.55
C GLN A 1040 -8.32 -31.34 62.44
N MET A 1041 -9.09 -32.38 62.79
CA MET A 1041 -9.90 -33.13 61.83
C MET A 1041 -10.97 -32.25 61.18
N ALA A 1042 -11.70 -31.44 61.95
CA ALA A 1042 -12.70 -30.53 61.41
C ALA A 1042 -12.09 -29.49 60.45
N LYS A 1043 -10.91 -28.96 60.78
CA LYS A 1043 -10.16 -28.07 59.88
C LYS A 1043 -9.75 -28.79 58.59
N SER A 1044 -9.26 -30.03 58.69
CA SER A 1044 -8.90 -30.81 57.51
C SER A 1044 -10.11 -31.17 56.63
N ALA A 1045 -11.27 -31.48 57.22
CA ALA A 1045 -12.49 -31.79 56.50
C ALA A 1045 -13.03 -30.57 55.74
N ASN A 1046 -13.02 -29.39 56.36
CA ASN A 1046 -13.40 -28.15 55.68
C ASN A 1046 -12.46 -27.80 54.52
N LEU A 1047 -11.15 -28.03 54.69
CA LEU A 1047 -10.19 -27.82 53.62
C LEU A 1047 -10.43 -28.78 52.45
N ILE A 1048 -10.78 -30.03 52.71
CA ILE A 1048 -11.13 -31.01 51.68
C ILE A 1048 -12.37 -30.55 50.91
N LEU A 1049 -13.43 -30.13 51.60
CA LEU A 1049 -14.65 -29.62 50.95
C LEU A 1049 -14.35 -28.40 50.06
N GLN A 1050 -13.52 -27.47 50.54
CA GLN A 1050 -13.09 -26.32 49.75
C GLN A 1050 -12.31 -26.75 48.49
N LYS A 1051 -11.46 -27.77 48.60
CA LYS A 1051 -10.74 -28.34 47.44
C LYS A 1051 -11.64 -29.11 46.49
N GLU A 1052 -12.69 -29.74 46.99
CA GLU A 1052 -13.71 -30.38 46.15
C GLU A 1052 -14.51 -29.35 45.35
N ASP A 1053 -14.90 -28.22 45.95
CA ASP A 1053 -15.57 -27.12 45.25
C ASP A 1053 -14.67 -26.47 44.19
N GLU A 1054 -13.40 -26.24 44.52
CA GLU A 1054 -12.40 -25.75 43.54
C GLU A 1054 -12.25 -26.73 42.36
N LEU A 1055 -12.24 -28.04 42.64
CA LEU A 1055 -12.18 -29.08 41.60
C LEU A 1055 -13.42 -29.09 40.70
N ILE A 1056 -14.61 -28.91 41.27
CA ILE A 1056 -15.86 -28.82 40.51
C ILE A 1056 -15.82 -27.61 39.57
N HIS A 1057 -15.42 -26.45 40.09
CA HIS A 1057 -15.32 -25.24 39.28
C HIS A 1057 -14.27 -25.36 38.16
N LEU A 1058 -13.12 -25.98 38.45
CA LEU A 1058 -12.10 -26.26 37.44
C LEU A 1058 -12.59 -27.24 36.37
N LYS A 1059 -13.36 -28.27 36.74
CA LYS A 1059 -13.97 -29.20 35.78
C LYS A 1059 -14.98 -28.51 34.87
N GLU A 1060 -15.82 -27.63 35.40
CA GLU A 1060 -16.75 -26.86 34.57
C GLU A 1060 -16.04 -25.92 33.60
N ASN A 1061 -14.96 -25.26 34.04
CA ASN A 1061 -14.15 -24.42 33.16
C ASN A 1061 -13.44 -25.24 32.08
N LEU A 1062 -12.96 -26.44 32.42
CA LEU A 1062 -12.37 -27.36 31.44
C LEU A 1062 -13.42 -27.77 30.40
N SER A 1063 -14.62 -28.16 30.82
CA SER A 1063 -15.73 -28.51 29.91
C SER A 1063 -16.09 -27.35 28.97
N ARG A 1064 -16.22 -26.13 29.50
CA ARG A 1064 -16.48 -24.93 28.68
C ARG A 1064 -15.34 -24.65 27.69
N SER A 1065 -14.09 -24.87 28.10
CA SER A 1065 -12.93 -24.73 27.22
C SER A 1065 -12.93 -25.79 26.12
N GLU A 1066 -13.27 -27.05 26.43
CA GLU A 1066 -13.38 -28.15 25.47
C GLU A 1066 -14.48 -27.88 24.43
N GLU A 1067 -15.65 -27.39 24.85
CA GLU A 1067 -16.73 -26.97 23.95
C GLU A 1067 -16.30 -25.82 23.04
N SER A 1068 -15.61 -24.81 23.59
CA SER A 1068 -15.09 -23.69 22.79
C SER A 1068 -14.05 -24.13 21.76
N LEU A 1069 -13.20 -25.11 22.12
CA LEU A 1069 -12.22 -25.69 21.23
C LEU A 1069 -12.90 -26.49 20.11
N ALA A 1070 -13.93 -27.28 20.44
CA ALA A 1070 -14.70 -28.02 19.45
C ALA A 1070 -15.41 -27.08 18.45
N ALA A 1071 -15.99 -25.98 18.94
CA ALA A 1071 -16.59 -24.95 18.09
C ALA A 1071 -15.56 -24.29 17.16
N ALA A 1072 -14.38 -23.94 17.70
CA ALA A 1072 -13.29 -23.38 16.90
C ALA A 1072 -12.77 -24.35 15.84
N GLN A 1073 -12.64 -25.64 16.17
CA GLN A 1073 -12.26 -26.70 15.23
C GLN A 1073 -13.29 -26.86 14.11
N GLN A 1074 -14.58 -26.78 14.43
CA GLN A 1074 -15.65 -26.85 13.45
C GLN A 1074 -15.62 -25.64 12.50
N ALA A 1075 -15.44 -24.43 13.03
CA ALA A 1075 -15.28 -23.22 12.22
C ALA A 1075 -14.05 -23.31 11.29
N CYS A 1076 -12.94 -23.88 11.75
CA CYS A 1076 -11.75 -24.12 10.93
C CYS A 1076 -12.04 -25.10 9.78
N LYS A 1077 -12.81 -26.16 10.02
CA LYS A 1077 -13.21 -27.14 8.98
C LYS A 1077 -14.09 -26.49 7.91
N GLU A 1078 -15.06 -25.68 8.34
CA GLU A 1078 -15.95 -24.94 7.43
C GLU A 1078 -15.17 -23.93 6.59
N MET A 1079 -14.24 -23.19 7.22
CA MET A 1079 -13.35 -22.26 6.51
C MET A 1079 -12.49 -22.99 5.48
N ALA A 1080 -11.93 -24.17 5.82
CA ALA A 1080 -11.14 -24.97 4.91
C ALA A 1080 -11.96 -25.52 3.73
N GLU A 1081 -13.23 -25.83 3.93
CA GLU A 1081 -14.12 -26.26 2.86
C GLU A 1081 -14.53 -25.09 1.94
N ASN A 1082 -14.82 -23.93 2.51
CA ASN A 1082 -15.09 -22.71 1.75
C ASN A 1082 -13.87 -22.31 0.91
N LEU A 1083 -12.66 -22.41 1.46
CA LEU A 1083 -11.42 -22.15 0.73
C LEU A 1083 -11.26 -23.10 -0.46
N ARG A 1084 -11.57 -24.40 -0.29
CA ARG A 1084 -11.56 -25.38 -1.38
C ARG A 1084 -12.56 -25.01 -2.48
N ARG A 1085 -13.77 -24.62 -2.12
CA ARG A 1085 -14.82 -24.18 -3.05
C ARG A 1085 -14.38 -22.96 -3.86
N VAL A 1086 -13.92 -21.91 -3.19
CA VAL A 1086 -13.43 -20.68 -3.85
C VAL A 1086 -12.24 -20.98 -4.77
N THR A 1087 -11.35 -21.89 -4.36
CA THR A 1087 -10.21 -22.29 -5.20
C THR A 1087 -10.67 -23.01 -6.47
N GLN A 1088 -11.66 -23.91 -6.37
CA GLN A 1088 -12.24 -24.57 -7.54
C GLN A 1088 -12.97 -23.57 -8.46
N ASP A 1089 -13.74 -22.65 -7.88
CA ASP A 1089 -14.45 -21.63 -8.66
C ASP A 1089 -13.48 -20.74 -9.42
N LYS A 1090 -12.38 -20.31 -8.77
CA LYS A 1090 -11.30 -19.57 -9.41
C LYS A 1090 -10.68 -20.37 -10.56
N GLN A 1091 -10.32 -21.63 -10.35
CA GLN A 1091 -9.79 -22.49 -11.41
C GLN A 1091 -10.75 -22.61 -12.59
N SER A 1092 -12.06 -22.72 -12.33
CA SER A 1092 -13.08 -22.79 -13.39
C SER A 1092 -13.21 -21.48 -14.17
N PHE A 1093 -12.99 -20.34 -13.52
CA PHE A 1093 -13.01 -19.02 -14.13
C PHE A 1093 -11.75 -18.78 -14.95
N ASP A 1094 -10.59 -19.15 -14.42
CA ASP A 1094 -9.30 -19.08 -15.12
C ASP A 1094 -9.32 -19.95 -16.39
N LEU A 1095 -9.90 -21.15 -16.33
CA LEU A 1095 -10.10 -22.02 -17.50
C LEU A 1095 -11.02 -21.38 -18.55
N ARG A 1096 -12.11 -20.72 -18.13
CA ARG A 1096 -13.04 -20.05 -19.05
C ARG A 1096 -12.40 -18.84 -19.71
N THR A 1097 -11.74 -17.98 -18.94
CA THR A 1097 -11.06 -16.80 -19.46
C THR A 1097 -9.88 -17.17 -20.38
N ALA A 1098 -9.15 -18.24 -20.08
CA ALA A 1098 -8.12 -18.77 -20.98
C ALA A 1098 -8.71 -19.24 -22.32
N ALA A 1099 -9.86 -19.94 -22.30
CA ALA A 1099 -10.54 -20.35 -23.52
C ALA A 1099 -11.03 -19.14 -24.35
N GLU A 1100 -11.60 -18.12 -23.69
CA GLU A 1100 -12.01 -16.88 -24.34
C GLU A 1100 -10.82 -16.13 -24.96
N LEU A 1101 -9.67 -16.08 -24.26
CA LEU A 1101 -8.44 -15.50 -24.78
C LEU A 1101 -7.92 -16.25 -26.01
N ASP A 1102 -7.95 -17.59 -25.99
CA ASP A 1102 -7.55 -18.42 -27.13
C ASP A 1102 -8.46 -18.17 -28.35
N ASP A 1103 -9.78 -18.05 -28.13
CA ASP A 1103 -10.73 -17.73 -29.20
C ASP A 1103 -10.50 -16.32 -29.77
N LEU A 1104 -10.23 -15.33 -28.91
CA LEU A 1104 -9.84 -13.98 -29.33
C LEU A 1104 -8.51 -13.97 -30.09
N TYR A 1105 -7.53 -14.76 -29.67
CA TYR A 1105 -6.26 -14.90 -30.38
C TYR A 1105 -6.45 -15.52 -31.76
N ARG A 1106 -7.29 -16.57 -31.88
CA ARG A 1106 -7.61 -17.20 -33.17
C ARG A 1106 -8.33 -16.23 -34.10
N THR A 1107 -9.31 -15.48 -33.61
CA THR A 1107 -10.02 -14.49 -34.42
C THR A 1107 -9.11 -13.36 -34.87
N LYS A 1108 -8.21 -12.87 -33.99
CA LYS A 1108 -7.17 -11.91 -34.37
C LYS A 1108 -6.32 -12.43 -35.52
N VAL A 1109 -5.77 -13.65 -35.41
CA VAL A 1109 -4.93 -14.25 -36.47
C VAL A 1109 -5.71 -14.34 -37.80
N ASN A 1110 -6.96 -14.80 -37.76
CA ASN A 1110 -7.80 -14.86 -38.96
C ASN A 1110 -8.03 -13.48 -39.59
N LEU A 1111 -8.21 -12.43 -38.77
CA LEU A 1111 -8.36 -11.06 -39.26
C LEU A 1111 -7.05 -10.51 -39.84
N GLU A 1112 -5.91 -10.83 -39.22
CA GLU A 1112 -4.59 -10.47 -39.75
C GLU A 1112 -4.32 -11.14 -41.10
N GLU A 1113 -4.64 -12.43 -41.25
CA GLU A 1113 -4.56 -13.14 -42.53
C GLU A 1113 -5.46 -12.50 -43.59
N ARG A 1114 -6.71 -12.17 -43.22
CA ARG A 1114 -7.65 -11.50 -44.15
C ARG A 1114 -7.18 -10.10 -44.54
N LEU A 1115 -6.56 -9.36 -43.62
CA LEU A 1115 -5.98 -8.05 -43.91
C LEU A 1115 -4.82 -8.19 -44.90
N VAL A 1116 -3.95 -9.19 -44.73
CA VAL A 1116 -2.85 -9.47 -45.66
C VAL A 1116 -3.39 -9.84 -47.05
N GLU A 1117 -4.46 -10.64 -47.13
CA GLU A 1117 -5.13 -10.93 -48.41
C GLU A 1117 -5.67 -9.65 -49.07
N LEU A 1118 -6.38 -8.80 -48.32
CA LEU A 1118 -6.91 -7.54 -48.84
C LEU A 1118 -5.81 -6.57 -49.31
N ILE A 1119 -4.67 -6.53 -48.62
CA ILE A 1119 -3.51 -5.74 -49.05
C ILE A 1119 -2.97 -6.28 -50.38
N ARG A 1120 -2.84 -7.61 -50.52
CA ARG A 1120 -2.41 -8.23 -51.79
C ARG A 1120 -3.40 -7.98 -52.92
N GLU A 1121 -4.71 -8.07 -52.66
CA GLU A 1121 -5.76 -7.75 -53.63
C GLU A 1121 -5.68 -6.27 -54.05
N LYS A 1122 -5.51 -5.35 -53.11
CA LYS A 1122 -5.32 -3.92 -53.37
C LYS A 1122 -4.06 -3.64 -54.19
N ASP A 1123 -2.93 -4.27 -53.86
CA ASP A 1123 -1.68 -4.12 -54.61
C ASP A 1123 -1.81 -4.67 -56.05
N ALA A 1124 -2.51 -5.80 -56.23
CA ALA A 1124 -2.81 -6.34 -57.55
C ALA A 1124 -3.72 -5.41 -58.37
N LEU A 1125 -4.68 -4.73 -57.72
CA LEU A 1125 -5.51 -3.71 -58.37
C LEU A 1125 -4.72 -2.46 -58.74
N TRP A 1126 -3.79 -2.01 -57.88
CA TRP A 1126 -2.88 -0.91 -58.18
C TRP A 1126 -1.98 -1.22 -59.37
N GLN A 1127 -1.37 -2.41 -59.41
CA GLN A 1127 -0.56 -2.83 -60.56
C GLN A 1127 -1.37 -2.85 -61.87
N LYS A 1128 -2.65 -3.28 -61.82
CA LYS A 1128 -3.54 -3.20 -62.98
C LYS A 1128 -3.85 -1.75 -63.38
N SER A 1129 -4.05 -0.86 -62.42
CA SER A 1129 -4.26 0.57 -62.67
C SER A 1129 -3.04 1.20 -63.34
N ASP A 1130 -1.84 0.93 -62.82
CA ASP A 1130 -0.58 1.45 -63.38
C ASP A 1130 -0.33 0.89 -64.80
N ALA A 1131 -0.63 -0.39 -65.03
CA ALA A 1131 -0.53 -1.00 -66.36
C ALA A 1131 -1.50 -0.34 -67.36
N LEU A 1132 -2.73 -0.04 -66.94
CA LEU A 1132 -3.71 0.67 -67.77
C LEU A 1132 -3.26 2.12 -68.04
N GLU A 1133 -2.70 2.81 -67.05
CA GLU A 1133 -2.16 4.17 -67.24
C GLU A 1133 -0.98 4.17 -68.22
N PHE A 1134 -0.10 3.17 -68.14
CA PHE A 1134 1.01 3.00 -69.07
C PHE A 1134 0.53 2.69 -70.50
N GLU A 1135 -0.46 1.81 -70.66
CA GLU A 1135 -1.09 1.57 -71.96
C GLU A 1135 -1.75 2.83 -72.53
N GLN A 1136 -2.35 3.66 -71.67
CA GLN A 1136 -2.99 4.91 -72.07
C GLN A 1136 -1.96 5.94 -72.55
N LYS A 1137 -0.83 6.08 -71.85
CA LYS A 1137 0.30 6.93 -72.28
C LYS A 1137 0.90 6.48 -73.61
N LEU A 1138 1.04 5.17 -73.83
CA LEU A 1138 1.49 4.62 -75.12
C LEU A 1138 0.51 4.95 -76.26
N ARG A 1139 -0.80 4.91 -76.01
CA ARG A 1139 -1.81 5.31 -77.01
C ARG A 1139 -1.73 6.80 -77.31
N ASP A 1140 -1.54 7.64 -76.30
CA ASP A 1140 -1.44 9.09 -76.44
C ASP A 1140 -0.19 9.48 -77.27
N GLU A 1141 0.96 8.84 -77.02
CA GLU A 1141 2.19 8.99 -77.82
C GLU A 1141 2.02 8.55 -79.28
N GLU A 1142 1.20 7.53 -79.57
CA GLU A 1142 0.91 7.14 -80.96
C GLU A 1142 0.06 8.16 -81.73
N THR A 1143 -0.79 8.92 -81.04
CA THR A 1143 -1.64 9.98 -81.62
C THR A 1143 -0.92 11.29 -81.91
N GLU A 1144 0.21 11.57 -81.26
CA GLU A 1144 1.01 12.79 -81.47
C GLU A 1144 2.02 12.69 -82.63
N ARG A 1145 2.06 11.58 -83.38
CA ARG A 1145 2.83 11.52 -84.64
C ARG A 1145 2.18 12.41 -85.69
N ASP A 1146 2.84 13.50 -86.04
CA ASP A 1146 2.33 14.50 -86.98
C ASP A 1146 2.42 14.00 -88.44
N PHE A 1147 1.40 13.25 -88.88
CA PHE A 1147 1.35 12.74 -90.24
C PHE A 1147 0.98 13.85 -91.23
N ASN A 1148 1.90 14.16 -92.15
CA ASN A 1148 1.71 15.13 -93.25
C ASN A 1148 1.01 14.54 -94.48
N TYR A 1149 0.39 13.38 -94.36
CA TYR A 1149 -0.33 12.68 -95.43
C TYR A 1149 -1.57 11.97 -94.87
N CYS A 1150 -2.57 11.79 -95.72
CA CYS A 1150 -3.77 11.02 -95.39
C CYS A 1150 -3.40 9.56 -95.15
N LEU A 1151 -3.76 8.99 -94.00
CA LEU A 1151 -3.42 7.59 -93.71
C LEU A 1151 -4.21 6.57 -94.55
N GLY A 1152 -5.34 6.96 -95.14
CA GLY A 1152 -6.16 6.10 -96.00
C GLY A 1152 -5.65 6.01 -97.44
N CYS A 1153 -5.46 7.15 -98.10
CA CYS A 1153 -4.99 7.20 -99.50
C CYS A 1153 -3.49 7.53 -99.66
N ARG A 1154 -2.76 7.72 -98.56
CA ARG A 1154 -1.34 8.09 -98.50
C ARG A 1154 -0.94 9.36 -99.27
N THR A 1155 -1.92 10.18 -99.66
CA THR A 1155 -1.68 11.45 -100.35
C THR A 1155 -1.27 12.52 -99.36
N GLN A 1156 -0.22 13.30 -99.65
CA GLN A 1156 0.22 14.40 -98.79
C GLN A 1156 -0.86 15.49 -98.67
N PHE A 1157 -1.04 16.01 -97.46
CA PHE A 1157 -1.91 17.15 -97.24
C PHE A 1157 -1.30 18.38 -97.90
N SER A 1158 -2.13 19.14 -98.60
CA SER A 1158 -1.74 20.36 -99.32
C SER A 1158 -2.86 21.38 -99.19
N TRP A 1159 -2.67 22.58 -99.73
CA TRP A 1159 -3.70 23.62 -99.61
C TRP A 1159 -5.04 23.21 -100.26
N TRP A 1160 -5.00 22.34 -101.28
CA TRP A 1160 -6.17 21.79 -101.97
C TRP A 1160 -6.73 20.52 -101.32
N LEU A 1161 -5.97 19.86 -100.44
CA LEU A 1161 -6.39 18.63 -99.73
C LEU A 1161 -6.18 18.80 -98.21
N ARG A 1162 -7.26 19.22 -97.53
CA ARG A 1162 -7.24 19.54 -96.10
C ARG A 1162 -7.15 18.29 -95.21
N LYS A 1163 -6.52 18.44 -94.04
CA LYS A 1163 -6.40 17.44 -92.97
C LYS A 1163 -7.68 17.40 -92.14
N TYR A 1164 -8.31 16.24 -92.05
CA TYR A 1164 -9.47 15.95 -91.20
C TYR A 1164 -9.11 14.82 -90.22
N ASN A 1165 -9.44 14.97 -88.94
CA ASN A 1165 -9.17 13.93 -87.95
C ASN A 1165 -10.40 13.03 -87.77
N CYS A 1166 -10.21 11.72 -87.83
CA CYS A 1166 -11.26 10.75 -87.53
C CYS A 1166 -11.71 10.93 -86.07
N ARG A 1167 -13.01 11.08 -85.82
CA ARG A 1167 -13.52 11.31 -84.45
C ARG A 1167 -13.39 10.10 -83.53
N LEU A 1168 -13.26 8.90 -84.09
CA LEU A 1168 -13.14 7.65 -83.31
C LEU A 1168 -11.70 7.27 -83.00
N CYS A 1169 -10.76 7.42 -83.94
CA CYS A 1169 -9.35 7.04 -83.73
C CYS A 1169 -8.36 8.20 -83.70
N GLY A 1170 -8.82 9.45 -83.86
CA GLY A 1170 -7.99 10.66 -83.81
C GLY A 1170 -7.03 10.86 -84.99
N ARG A 1171 -6.80 9.83 -85.81
CA ARG A 1171 -5.81 9.83 -86.89
C ARG A 1171 -6.22 10.73 -88.07
N PRO A 1172 -5.25 11.33 -88.80
CA PRO A 1172 -5.53 12.26 -89.89
C PRO A 1172 -5.80 11.59 -91.25
N PHE A 1173 -6.86 12.03 -91.90
CA PHE A 1173 -7.36 11.57 -93.19
C PHE A 1173 -7.81 12.76 -94.06
N CYS A 1174 -7.95 12.58 -95.37
CA CYS A 1174 -8.62 13.56 -96.21
C CYS A 1174 -10.14 13.40 -96.08
N TYR A 1175 -10.90 14.42 -96.51
CA TYR A 1175 -12.36 14.42 -96.49
C TYR A 1175 -12.97 13.11 -97.02
N TYR A 1176 -12.52 12.64 -98.19
CA TYR A 1176 -13.02 11.40 -98.82
C TYR A 1176 -12.70 10.12 -98.03
N CYS A 1177 -11.65 10.12 -97.23
CA CYS A 1177 -11.28 8.96 -96.40
C CYS A 1177 -11.90 9.00 -95.01
N CYS A 1178 -12.54 10.12 -94.62
CA CYS A 1178 -13.16 10.35 -93.31
C CYS A 1178 -14.66 10.69 -93.40
N SER A 1179 -15.31 10.43 -94.54
CA SER A 1179 -16.70 10.80 -94.80
C SER A 1179 -17.73 9.78 -94.30
N ASN A 1180 -17.30 8.69 -93.68
CA ASN A 1180 -18.22 7.66 -93.18
C ASN A 1180 -18.75 8.05 -91.80
N THR A 1181 -20.00 7.73 -91.49
CA THR A 1181 -20.61 8.15 -90.21
C THR A 1181 -21.10 6.98 -89.36
N VAL A 1182 -20.76 6.96 -88.06
CA VAL A 1182 -21.19 5.92 -87.10
C VAL A 1182 -21.81 6.57 -85.85
N SER A 1183 -22.79 5.89 -85.23
CA SER A 1183 -23.38 6.27 -83.94
C SER A 1183 -22.81 5.41 -82.80
N THR A 1184 -22.28 6.04 -81.75
CA THR A 1184 -21.65 5.36 -80.59
C THR A 1184 -22.62 5.11 -79.41
N ARG A 1185 -23.84 5.67 -79.45
CA ARG A 1185 -24.92 5.45 -78.44
C ARG A 1185 -26.30 5.39 -79.12
N GLN A 1186 -27.24 4.62 -78.58
CA GLN A 1186 -28.63 4.56 -79.07
C GLN A 1186 -29.27 5.96 -78.98
N GLY A 1187 -29.54 6.57 -80.13
CA GLY A 1187 -30.19 7.90 -80.24
C GLY A 1187 -29.26 9.12 -80.34
N GLY A 1188 -27.94 8.95 -80.41
CA GLY A 1188 -26.97 10.06 -80.53
C GLY A 1188 -26.61 10.49 -81.96
N SER A 1189 -26.10 11.72 -82.10
CA SER A 1189 -25.63 12.31 -83.37
C SER A 1189 -24.59 11.44 -84.09
N ARG A 1190 -24.72 11.30 -85.41
CA ARG A 1190 -23.79 10.53 -86.25
C ARG A 1190 -22.47 11.29 -86.43
N GLU A 1191 -21.34 10.66 -86.08
CA GLU A 1191 -20.01 11.27 -86.16
C GLU A 1191 -19.20 10.74 -87.35
N SER A 1192 -18.45 11.62 -88.01
CA SER A 1192 -17.60 11.28 -89.15
C SER A 1192 -16.32 10.54 -88.73
N CYS A 1193 -16.01 9.44 -89.38
CA CYS A 1193 -14.91 8.54 -89.08
C CYS A 1193 -14.28 7.94 -90.36
N CYS A 1194 -13.08 7.38 -90.22
CA CYS A 1194 -12.37 6.72 -91.31
C CYS A 1194 -13.02 5.38 -91.69
N GLN A 1195 -12.71 4.86 -92.88
CA GLN A 1195 -13.24 3.58 -93.36
C GLN A 1195 -12.97 2.41 -92.40
N ASP A 1196 -11.80 2.36 -91.77
CA ASP A 1196 -11.43 1.29 -90.85
C ASP A 1196 -12.30 1.33 -89.58
N CYS A 1197 -12.44 2.52 -88.96
CA CYS A 1197 -13.34 2.71 -87.82
C CYS A 1197 -14.80 2.48 -88.19
N TYR A 1198 -15.21 2.90 -89.39
CA TYR A 1198 -16.54 2.59 -89.90
C TYR A 1198 -16.75 1.09 -89.96
N SER A 1199 -15.85 0.32 -90.56
CA SER A 1199 -15.99 -1.14 -90.68
C SER A 1199 -15.96 -1.85 -89.31
N GLN A 1200 -15.12 -1.43 -88.37
CA GLN A 1200 -15.05 -2.01 -87.02
C GLN A 1200 -16.29 -1.74 -86.18
N HIS A 1201 -16.84 -0.53 -86.23
CA HIS A 1201 -18.01 -0.17 -85.43
C HIS A 1201 -19.34 -0.47 -86.13
N SER A 1202 -19.37 -0.59 -87.46
CA SER A 1202 -20.53 -1.10 -88.20
C SER A 1202 -20.75 -2.59 -87.93
N ALA A 1203 -19.67 -3.37 -87.74
CA ALA A 1203 -19.75 -4.78 -87.35
C ALA A 1203 -20.32 -5.01 -85.93
N VAL A 1204 -20.33 -3.97 -85.08
CA VAL A 1204 -20.94 -4.00 -83.74
C VAL A 1204 -22.44 -3.70 -83.77
N VAL A 1205 -22.93 -3.04 -84.83
CA VAL A 1205 -24.37 -2.76 -85.02
C VAL A 1205 -25.15 -4.00 -85.50
N GLU A 1206 -24.50 -4.98 -86.15
CA GLU A 1206 -25.14 -6.24 -86.59
C GLU A 1206 -25.14 -7.37 -85.54
N ARG A 1207 -24.63 -7.15 -84.31
CA ARG A 1207 -24.75 -8.08 -83.18
C ARG A 1207 -25.57 -7.48 -82.04
N HIS A 1208 -26.84 -7.20 -82.29
CA HIS A 1208 -27.86 -7.20 -81.24
C HIS A 1208 -29.06 -8.01 -81.75
N PRO A 1209 -29.22 -9.27 -81.31
CA PRO A 1209 -30.44 -10.00 -81.51
C PRO A 1209 -31.56 -9.35 -80.71
N GLN A 1210 -32.71 -9.23 -81.37
CA GLN A 1210 -34.00 -9.05 -80.73
C GLN A 1210 -34.16 -10.03 -79.56
N VAL A 1211 -34.72 -9.51 -78.48
CA VAL A 1211 -35.77 -10.10 -77.62
C VAL A 1211 -35.89 -11.63 -77.68
N GLU A 1212 -35.77 -12.24 -76.50
CA GLU A 1212 -36.28 -13.59 -76.21
C GLU A 1212 -37.66 -13.85 -76.84
N VAL A 1213 -37.71 -14.78 -77.78
CA VAL A 1213 -38.77 -15.80 -77.83
C VAL A 1213 -38.07 -17.16 -77.95
N THR A 1214 -37.88 -17.74 -76.77
CA THR A 1214 -37.99 -19.16 -76.41
C THR A 1214 -37.39 -20.29 -77.28
N HIS A 1215 -36.89 -21.28 -76.53
CA HIS A 1215 -36.80 -22.72 -76.81
C HIS A 1215 -35.47 -23.33 -77.31
N SER A 1216 -34.87 -24.07 -76.36
CA SER A 1216 -34.35 -25.44 -76.51
C SER A 1216 -32.89 -25.65 -76.99
N THR A 1217 -32.07 -26.06 -76.02
CA THR A 1217 -31.04 -27.13 -76.07
C THR A 1217 -31.38 -28.29 -77.04
N PRO A 1218 -30.44 -29.19 -77.47
CA PRO A 1218 -29.13 -29.52 -76.88
C PRO A 1218 -27.95 -29.86 -77.85
N GLY A 1219 -26.75 -30.03 -77.27
CA GLY A 1219 -25.81 -31.09 -77.70
C GLY A 1219 -24.40 -30.69 -78.18
N SER A 1220 -23.47 -30.43 -77.26
CA SER A 1220 -22.33 -31.30 -76.84
C SER A 1220 -21.61 -32.19 -77.90
N PRO A 1221 -20.34 -32.67 -77.73
CA PRO A 1221 -19.30 -32.39 -76.71
C PRO A 1221 -17.81 -32.35 -77.20
N PHE A 1222 -16.93 -32.16 -76.20
CA PHE A 1222 -15.59 -32.79 -76.00
C PHE A 1222 -14.34 -32.15 -76.64
N SER A 1223 -13.46 -31.58 -75.81
CA SER A 1223 -12.29 -32.32 -75.30
C SER A 1223 -11.27 -31.49 -74.49
N ARG A 1224 -10.90 -32.08 -73.33
CA ARG A 1224 -9.52 -32.39 -72.85
C ARG A 1224 -8.71 -31.39 -71.98
N LEU A 1225 -8.45 -31.91 -70.76
CA LEU A 1225 -7.14 -32.25 -70.15
C LEU A 1225 -6.59 -31.39 -68.99
N LEU A 1226 -6.41 -32.12 -67.88
CA LEU A 1226 -5.23 -32.25 -66.99
C LEU A 1226 -4.97 -31.30 -65.80
N GLN A 1227 -4.86 -31.99 -64.64
CA GLN A 1227 -3.92 -31.84 -63.51
C GLN A 1227 -4.04 -30.58 -62.63
N THR A 1228 -4.05 -30.61 -61.29
CA THR A 1228 -3.27 -31.46 -60.36
C THR A 1228 -3.86 -31.39 -58.93
N THR A 1229 -3.80 -32.51 -58.20
CA THR A 1229 -3.68 -32.66 -56.72
C THR A 1229 -4.58 -31.85 -55.76
N ARG A 1230 -5.53 -32.55 -55.11
CA ARG A 1230 -5.60 -32.55 -53.64
C ARG A 1230 -5.92 -33.97 -53.15
N SER A 1231 -4.95 -34.53 -52.43
CA SER A 1231 -5.08 -35.74 -51.63
C SER A 1231 -5.95 -35.42 -50.41
N LEU A 1232 -6.91 -36.29 -50.10
CA LEU A 1232 -7.17 -36.75 -48.74
C LEU A 1232 -7.85 -38.13 -48.85
N ALA A 1233 -7.28 -39.07 -48.12
CA ALA A 1233 -7.50 -40.50 -48.22
C ALA A 1233 -8.92 -40.93 -47.83
N GLY A 1234 -9.31 -42.08 -48.38
CA GLY A 1234 -10.30 -42.96 -47.76
C GLY A 1234 -9.68 -43.87 -46.70
N VAL A 1235 -10.55 -44.43 -45.88
CA VAL A 1235 -10.71 -45.87 -45.53
C VAL A 1235 -11.04 -46.06 -44.04
N ALA A 1236 -12.24 -46.63 -43.82
CA ALA A 1236 -12.71 -47.49 -42.73
C ALA A 1236 -12.58 -47.01 -41.27
N GLY A 1237 -13.55 -47.18 -40.38
CA GLY A 1237 -14.82 -47.92 -40.43
C GLY A 1237 -15.42 -48.01 -39.01
N GLY A 1238 -16.73 -48.25 -38.94
CA GLY A 1238 -17.46 -48.68 -37.74
C GLY A 1238 -18.04 -47.52 -36.90
N LYS A 1239 -19.25 -47.01 -37.18
CA LYS A 1239 -20.59 -47.52 -36.78
C LYS A 1239 -20.81 -47.62 -35.25
N PRO A 1240 -22.06 -47.51 -34.76
CA PRO A 1240 -23.16 -46.67 -35.26
C PRO A 1240 -24.12 -46.15 -34.15
N THR A 1241 -25.15 -45.41 -34.60
CA THR A 1241 -26.53 -45.34 -34.06
C THR A 1241 -26.72 -44.56 -32.74
N HIS A 1242 -27.73 -43.71 -32.55
CA HIS A 1242 -29.12 -43.84 -32.96
C HIS A 1242 -29.83 -42.46 -33.01
N THR A 1243 -30.80 -42.35 -33.93
CA THR A 1243 -32.08 -41.58 -33.86
C THR A 1243 -32.02 -40.05 -33.87
N SER A 1244 -32.62 -39.38 -34.88
CA SER A 1244 -34.08 -39.09 -34.97
C SER A 1244 -34.52 -38.19 -33.82
N THR A 1245 -35.31 -37.12 -33.95
CA THR A 1245 -36.30 -36.73 -34.95
C THR A 1245 -37.05 -35.57 -34.27
N ILE A 1246 -37.25 -34.45 -34.98
CA ILE A 1246 -38.49 -33.66 -35.00
C ILE A 1246 -38.97 -32.89 -33.74
N VAL A 1247 -39.52 -31.71 -34.03
CA VAL A 1247 -40.59 -30.94 -33.34
C VAL A 1247 -40.21 -29.91 -32.26
N LEU A 1248 -40.35 -28.65 -32.69
CA LEU A 1248 -41.34 -27.67 -32.20
C LEU A 1248 -41.46 -27.44 -30.68
N GLN A 1249 -41.15 -26.18 -30.34
CA GLN A 1249 -42.07 -25.18 -29.78
C GLN A 1249 -42.56 -25.32 -28.32
N MET A 1250 -42.52 -24.15 -27.64
CA MET A 1250 -43.23 -23.74 -26.41
C MET A 1250 -42.59 -24.14 -25.06
N LEU A 1251 -41.74 -23.25 -24.55
CA LEU A 1251 -42.01 -22.37 -23.39
C LEU A 1251 -40.88 -21.35 -23.24
#